data_AF-A0A1B9L193-F1
#
_entry.id   AF-A0A1B9L193-F1
#
_cell.length_a   1.000
_cell.length_b   1.000
_cell.length_c   1.000
_cell.angle_alpha   90.00
_cell.angle_beta   90.00
_cell.angle_gamma   90.00
#
_symmetry.space_group_name_H-M   'P 1'
#
loop_
_entity.id
_entity.type
_entity.pdbx_description
1 polymer ?
#
loop_
_entity_poly.entity_id
_entity_poly.type
_entity_poly.pdbx_seq_one_letter_code
_entity_poly.pdbx_strand_id
1 'polypeptide(L)'
;MSNELNRLLGQLGGEFSHLMAGLGGVSHNRYTLTVDGLTAPISVLHVDGNEQLNQPWRYVITFTSPDKTLSPDAFLNQKSTFFFNPVINKPLTSAIRSLSDLPAVTNKRTLHGVITEFSQLSVNKDEAHYQVVLSSRLARLAIGKNSAIFQNQSVVSVVEEVLRSHGFTGIDYRLALKDSYPEREFITQWQESDLEFIQRLLADVGIWFRFETHAEHDCDVMVLSDYEQGYAQVANIDYKPPSGMADTGIESVWDITLHSEVVPASVTVQDYNYRDAKADLLTDINTQPKTSTTQGTDYRYEEHYKSGQGQQSKPNDKAANSNQPQTANPSPQDDGIEQDNTIESGQWYAKIRHEQAISQQIIIKGKSNRYNLAPGQWININGSPLTNINDGILILSVQGQGNRTDAYALTFTAIPYQALKPYRPAPIRWPQVSGTLPARVTSPDNDTYGYIDTHGRYRVKFNFDLKAWKKGTESLWVRLAKPYSGNTYGFHFPLIDGTEVAIAFMNGNPDRPYIAHAMHDSAHPDHVTTINKHRNVIRTPANNKLRMDDKRGQEHIKLATEYGKSQLNLGHLVDNKKAQRGEGFELRTDEWGAIAANKGLYLTTQTEPKAQGKQLDMQAAISQLENALSIAKALQNAASQSDAHSADTDSQDQLKANLSELTQSGLLAYAQEGIALTSPENIQLTTGNSLTLTSENQTDITALKNITVSSGEAIGLFAHKSGMKLFANQGDIAVQAQNANLNMAAKQDIKVDSVDGKVTITASDKLTLICGGSYIKISSAGIELGTQDNVYLKCNVMQKMGPASIENNTDNFLKSDVEIALIRLINSEHIDFSG
;
A
#
# COMPACT_ATOMS: atom_id res chain seq x y z
N MET A 1 -75.42 -54.81 -6.06
CA MET A 1 -74.25 -54.70 -5.18
C MET A 1 -72.90 -54.79 -5.89
N SER A 2 -72.81 -55.12 -7.19
CA SER A 2 -71.53 -55.14 -7.94
C SER A 2 -71.20 -53.85 -8.72
N ASN A 3 -72.16 -52.93 -8.89
CA ASN A 3 -71.94 -51.68 -9.65
C ASN A 3 -71.62 -50.44 -8.79
N GLU A 4 -71.79 -50.49 -7.46
CA GLU A 4 -71.35 -49.39 -6.56
C GLU A 4 -69.89 -49.56 -6.11
N LEU A 5 -69.37 -50.79 -6.05
CA LEU A 5 -67.99 -51.07 -5.67
C LEU A 5 -66.97 -50.57 -6.71
N ASN A 6 -67.29 -50.73 -8.00
CA ASN A 6 -66.45 -50.25 -9.11
C ASN A 6 -66.44 -48.71 -9.24
N ARG A 7 -67.47 -48.03 -8.71
CA ARG A 7 -67.54 -46.56 -8.70
C ARG A 7 -66.75 -45.96 -7.53
N LEU A 8 -66.61 -46.68 -6.42
CA LEU A 8 -65.71 -46.35 -5.31
C LEU A 8 -64.22 -46.64 -5.63
N LEU A 9 -63.94 -47.68 -6.42
CA LEU A 9 -62.59 -48.04 -6.88
C LEU A 9 -61.98 -47.04 -7.88
N GLY A 10 -62.81 -46.27 -8.59
CA GLY A 10 -62.34 -45.25 -9.54
C GLY A 10 -62.05 -43.86 -8.92
N GLN A 11 -62.45 -43.62 -7.68
CA GLN A 11 -62.26 -42.32 -6.99
C GLN A 11 -61.14 -42.32 -5.94
N LEU A 12 -60.49 -43.47 -5.70
CA LEU A 12 -59.37 -43.63 -4.76
C LEU A 12 -58.10 -44.05 -5.52
N GLY A 13 -57.56 -43.11 -6.30
CA GLY A 13 -56.29 -43.29 -7.01
C GLY A 13 -55.09 -43.27 -6.04
N GLY A 14 -54.05 -44.05 -6.36
CA GLY A 14 -52.71 -44.01 -5.73
C GLY A 14 -52.58 -44.67 -4.36
N GLU A 15 -53.53 -44.48 -3.46
CA GLU A 15 -53.38 -44.94 -2.06
C GLU A 15 -53.71 -46.43 -1.87
N PHE A 16 -54.53 -47.04 -2.74
CA PHE A 16 -54.91 -48.44 -2.60
C PHE A 16 -53.82 -49.44 -3.07
N SER A 17 -52.89 -49.03 -3.94
CA SER A 17 -51.74 -49.87 -4.33
C SER A 17 -50.73 -50.04 -3.19
N HIS A 18 -50.59 -49.03 -2.32
CA HIS A 18 -49.82 -49.15 -1.09
C HIS A 18 -50.51 -50.04 -0.05
N LEU A 19 -51.84 -50.09 -0.05
CA LEU A 19 -52.62 -50.93 0.86
C LEU A 19 -52.55 -52.43 0.47
N MET A 20 -52.54 -52.75 -0.83
CA MET A 20 -52.44 -54.14 -1.30
C MET A 20 -51.03 -54.74 -1.13
N ALA A 21 -49.98 -53.93 -1.07
CA ALA A 21 -48.65 -54.37 -0.65
C ALA A 21 -48.62 -54.82 0.84
N GLY A 22 -49.59 -54.37 1.65
CA GLY A 22 -49.74 -54.78 3.05
C GLY A 22 -50.61 -56.02 3.27
N LEU A 23 -51.35 -56.51 2.26
CA LEU A 23 -52.32 -57.59 2.42
C LEU A 23 -52.11 -58.80 1.48
N GLY A 24 -51.00 -58.86 0.75
CA GLY A 24 -50.65 -59.99 -0.11
C GLY A 24 -49.16 -60.26 -0.14
N GLY A 25 -48.68 -61.11 0.77
CA GLY A 25 -47.31 -61.59 0.84
C GLY A 25 -46.58 -61.10 2.10
N VAL A 26 -46.39 -62.01 3.06
CA VAL A 26 -45.52 -61.78 4.21
C VAL A 26 -44.08 -61.69 3.71
N SER A 27 -43.67 -60.50 3.25
CA SER A 27 -42.28 -60.22 2.96
C SER A 27 -41.52 -60.22 4.30
N HIS A 28 -40.60 -61.16 4.45
CA HIS A 28 -39.70 -61.22 5.61
C HIS A 28 -38.62 -60.11 5.56
N ASN A 29 -38.68 -59.21 4.54
CA ASN A 29 -37.70 -58.15 4.36
C ASN A 29 -38.04 -56.94 5.25
N ARG A 30 -37.19 -56.68 6.24
CA ARG A 30 -37.32 -55.56 7.18
C ARG A 30 -36.91 -54.22 6.57
N TYR A 31 -36.40 -54.20 5.35
CA TYR A 31 -35.91 -53.01 4.68
C TYR A 31 -36.44 -52.92 3.25
N THR A 32 -36.73 -51.70 2.81
CA THR A 32 -37.17 -51.42 1.44
C THR A 32 -36.30 -50.31 0.86
N LEU A 33 -35.77 -50.52 -0.35
CA LEU A 33 -35.08 -49.49 -1.12
C LEU A 33 -35.91 -49.21 -2.39
N THR A 34 -36.22 -47.94 -2.62
CA THR A 34 -36.85 -47.47 -3.86
C THR A 34 -35.91 -46.48 -4.53
N VAL A 35 -35.67 -46.67 -5.84
CA VAL A 35 -34.85 -45.77 -6.66
C VAL A 35 -35.76 -45.12 -7.70
N ASP A 36 -35.70 -43.80 -7.80
CA ASP A 36 -36.54 -43.05 -8.73
C ASP A 36 -36.27 -43.47 -10.18
N GLY A 37 -37.33 -43.66 -10.96
CA GLY A 37 -37.25 -44.17 -12.33
C GLY A 37 -36.92 -45.65 -12.50
N LEU A 38 -36.60 -46.40 -11.43
CA LEU A 38 -36.30 -47.83 -11.51
C LEU A 38 -37.55 -48.69 -11.32
N THR A 39 -37.86 -49.53 -12.31
CA THR A 39 -38.99 -50.47 -12.27
C THR A 39 -38.59 -51.90 -11.92
N ALA A 40 -37.28 -52.20 -11.95
CA ALA A 40 -36.77 -53.53 -11.64
C ALA A 40 -37.00 -53.87 -10.15
N PRO A 41 -37.45 -55.10 -9.82
CA PRO A 41 -37.70 -55.47 -8.43
C PRO A 41 -36.39 -55.56 -7.65
N ILE A 42 -36.33 -54.85 -6.52
CA ILE A 42 -35.22 -54.86 -5.57
C ILE A 42 -35.64 -55.61 -4.31
N SER A 43 -34.79 -56.50 -3.83
CA SER A 43 -34.95 -57.09 -2.50
C SER A 43 -33.67 -56.93 -1.67
N VAL A 44 -33.72 -56.09 -0.64
CA VAL A 44 -32.58 -55.80 0.25
C VAL A 44 -32.11 -57.07 0.95
N LEU A 45 -30.80 -57.31 0.95
CA LEU A 45 -30.14 -58.45 1.59
C LEU A 45 -29.43 -58.03 2.87
N HIS A 46 -28.68 -56.93 2.80
CA HIS A 46 -27.86 -56.42 3.90
C HIS A 46 -27.78 -54.89 3.82
N VAL A 47 -27.75 -54.25 4.98
CA VAL A 47 -27.56 -52.81 5.13
C VAL A 47 -26.50 -52.55 6.20
N ASP A 48 -25.58 -51.62 5.89
CA ASP A 48 -24.63 -51.02 6.83
C ASP A 48 -24.77 -49.50 6.73
N GLY A 49 -25.21 -48.86 7.81
CA GLY A 49 -25.46 -47.44 7.92
C GLY A 49 -24.48 -46.76 8.86
N ASN A 50 -23.94 -45.62 8.44
CA ASN A 50 -23.10 -44.76 9.26
C ASN A 50 -23.64 -43.32 9.23
N GLU A 51 -23.90 -42.77 10.41
CA GLU A 51 -24.34 -41.39 10.58
C GLU A 51 -23.57 -40.72 11.72
N GLN A 52 -23.20 -39.45 11.53
CA GLN A 52 -22.48 -38.67 12.52
C GLN A 52 -22.89 -37.20 12.44
N LEU A 53 -22.87 -36.48 13.57
CA LEU A 53 -22.99 -35.02 13.56
C LEU A 53 -21.94 -34.41 12.65
N ASN A 54 -22.31 -33.34 11.95
CA ASN A 54 -21.46 -32.61 11.01
C ASN A 54 -20.93 -33.44 9.82
N GLN A 55 -21.48 -34.62 9.56
CA GLN A 55 -21.13 -35.46 8.39
C GLN A 55 -22.39 -35.84 7.61
N PRO A 56 -22.32 -35.98 6.27
CA PRO A 56 -23.41 -36.60 5.53
C PRO A 56 -23.55 -38.06 5.96
N TRP A 57 -24.77 -38.52 6.20
CA TRP A 57 -25.04 -39.93 6.45
C TRP A 57 -24.78 -40.78 5.20
N ARG A 58 -24.42 -42.05 5.40
CA ARG A 58 -24.08 -42.99 4.32
C ARG A 58 -24.58 -44.39 4.65
N TYR A 59 -25.30 -45.02 3.73
CA TYR A 59 -25.81 -46.39 3.84
C TYR A 59 -25.32 -47.24 2.66
N VAL A 60 -24.57 -48.30 2.96
CA VAL A 60 -24.21 -49.34 2.01
C VAL A 60 -25.33 -50.38 2.01
N ILE A 61 -26.02 -50.52 0.87
CA ILE A 61 -27.17 -51.40 0.73
C ILE A 61 -26.84 -52.47 -0.30
N THR A 62 -26.76 -53.72 0.14
CA THR A 62 -26.64 -54.88 -0.74
C THR A 62 -28.04 -55.44 -1.01
N PHE A 63 -28.37 -55.70 -2.27
CA PHE A 63 -29.67 -56.22 -2.67
C PHE A 63 -29.57 -57.23 -3.82
N THR A 64 -30.63 -58.02 -3.97
CA THR A 64 -30.80 -58.98 -5.06
C THR A 64 -31.86 -58.50 -6.04
N SER A 65 -31.65 -58.70 -7.34
CA SER A 65 -32.67 -58.48 -8.37
C SER A 65 -32.70 -59.63 -9.39
N PRO A 66 -33.90 -60.06 -9.85
CA PRO A 66 -34.05 -60.91 -11.03
C PRO A 66 -33.50 -60.28 -12.31
N ASP A 67 -33.47 -58.94 -12.39
CA ASP A 67 -32.85 -58.23 -13.50
C ASP A 67 -31.32 -58.25 -13.35
N LYS A 68 -30.65 -58.90 -14.30
CA LYS A 68 -29.20 -59.13 -14.31
C LYS A 68 -28.45 -58.08 -15.13
N THR A 69 -29.16 -57.11 -15.68
CA THR A 69 -28.66 -56.12 -16.63
C THR A 69 -28.77 -54.69 -16.12
N LEU A 70 -28.89 -54.53 -14.80
CA LEU A 70 -28.99 -53.22 -14.16
C LEU A 70 -27.71 -52.41 -14.41
N SER A 71 -27.86 -51.25 -15.04
CA SER A 71 -26.76 -50.38 -15.41
C SER A 71 -26.49 -49.30 -14.36
N PRO A 72 -25.25 -48.79 -14.24
CA PRO A 72 -24.93 -47.68 -13.34
C PRO A 72 -25.78 -46.42 -13.58
N ASP A 73 -26.16 -46.14 -14.84
CA ASP A 73 -26.94 -44.95 -15.22
C ASP A 73 -28.33 -44.92 -14.58
N ALA A 74 -28.89 -46.11 -14.29
CA ALA A 74 -30.17 -46.25 -13.60
C ALA A 74 -30.09 -45.98 -12.09
N PHE A 75 -28.89 -45.84 -11.52
CA PHE A 75 -28.67 -45.69 -10.08
C PHE A 75 -27.93 -44.41 -9.73
N LEU A 76 -26.79 -44.15 -10.36
CA LEU A 76 -25.93 -43.03 -9.97
C LEU A 76 -26.66 -41.70 -10.09
N ASN A 77 -26.59 -40.90 -9.01
CA ASN A 77 -27.24 -39.60 -8.85
C ASN A 77 -28.79 -39.63 -8.88
N GLN A 78 -29.42 -40.81 -8.88
CA GLN A 78 -30.87 -40.92 -8.78
C GLN A 78 -31.33 -40.69 -7.35
N LYS A 79 -32.47 -40.00 -7.20
CA LYS A 79 -33.16 -39.86 -5.92
C LYS A 79 -33.60 -41.24 -5.45
N SER A 80 -33.47 -41.51 -4.17
CA SER A 80 -33.76 -42.83 -3.62
C SER A 80 -34.21 -42.72 -2.18
N THR A 81 -35.11 -43.62 -1.80
CA THR A 81 -35.70 -43.65 -0.47
C THR A 81 -35.45 -45.02 0.15
N PHE A 82 -34.97 -45.02 1.39
CA PHE A 82 -34.74 -46.23 2.17
C PHE A 82 -35.64 -46.25 3.41
N PHE A 83 -36.35 -47.35 3.59
CA PHE A 83 -37.35 -47.53 4.66
C PHE A 83 -36.93 -48.64 5.61
N PHE A 84 -37.11 -48.37 6.89
CA PHE A 84 -37.17 -49.40 7.93
C PHE A 84 -38.64 -49.84 8.09
N ASN A 85 -38.95 -51.07 7.69
CA ASN A 85 -40.30 -51.60 7.77
C ASN A 85 -40.63 -51.91 9.24
N PRO A 86 -41.83 -51.54 9.74
CA PRO A 86 -42.26 -51.84 11.10
C PRO A 86 -42.41 -53.35 11.30
N VAL A 87 -42.03 -53.85 12.48
CA VAL A 87 -42.31 -55.23 12.87
C VAL A 87 -43.74 -55.30 13.44
N ILE A 88 -44.66 -55.99 12.76
CA ILE A 88 -46.01 -56.24 13.27
C ILE A 88 -45.94 -57.39 14.30
N ASN A 89 -45.77 -57.06 15.58
CA ASN A 89 -45.63 -58.03 16.67
C ASN A 89 -46.95 -58.65 17.17
N LYS A 90 -48.08 -58.46 16.46
CA LYS A 90 -49.34 -59.12 16.80
C LYS A 90 -49.72 -60.11 15.70
N PRO A 91 -49.95 -61.41 16.02
CA PRO A 91 -50.56 -62.31 15.06
C PRO A 91 -51.92 -61.73 14.67
N LEU A 92 -52.23 -61.71 13.38
CA LEU A 92 -53.56 -61.47 12.83
C LEU A 92 -54.50 -62.58 13.33
N THR A 93 -54.89 -62.53 14.60
CA THR A 93 -56.02 -63.30 15.10
C THR A 93 -57.29 -62.60 14.65
N SER A 94 -58.36 -63.37 14.51
CA SER A 94 -59.66 -63.07 13.88
C SER A 94 -60.50 -61.97 14.55
N ALA A 95 -59.87 -60.89 15.05
CA ALA A 95 -60.49 -59.85 15.85
C ALA A 95 -60.18 -58.42 15.36
N ILE A 96 -59.99 -58.20 14.06
CA ILE A 96 -60.14 -56.86 13.48
C ILE A 96 -61.63 -56.67 13.19
N ARG A 97 -62.32 -55.84 13.99
CA ARG A 97 -63.76 -55.55 13.80
C ARG A 97 -64.02 -54.20 13.12
N SER A 98 -63.00 -53.34 13.00
CA SER A 98 -63.06 -52.04 12.33
C SER A 98 -61.70 -51.64 11.73
N LEU A 99 -61.71 -50.78 10.70
CA LEU A 99 -60.50 -50.12 10.12
C LEU A 99 -59.70 -49.33 11.17
N SER A 100 -60.33 -48.93 12.28
CA SER A 100 -59.70 -48.26 13.42
C SER A 100 -58.90 -49.19 14.35
N ASP A 101 -59.00 -50.52 14.19
CA ASP A 101 -58.27 -51.52 15.00
C ASP A 101 -56.92 -51.94 14.38
N LEU A 102 -56.58 -51.41 13.20
CA LEU A 102 -55.24 -51.57 12.62
C LEU A 102 -54.23 -50.87 13.53
N PRO A 103 -53.14 -51.55 13.97
CA PRO A 103 -52.10 -50.88 14.73
C PRO A 103 -51.58 -49.71 13.89
N ALA A 104 -51.73 -48.49 14.40
CA ALA A 104 -51.15 -47.33 13.77
C ALA A 104 -49.64 -47.58 13.65
N VAL A 105 -49.15 -47.69 12.42
CA VAL A 105 -47.73 -47.79 12.14
C VAL A 105 -47.15 -46.39 12.35
N THR A 106 -46.94 -46.02 13.62
CA THR A 106 -46.69 -44.64 14.02
C THR A 106 -45.23 -44.22 14.00
N ASN A 107 -44.28 -45.13 13.80
CA ASN A 107 -42.86 -44.78 13.69
C ASN A 107 -42.24 -45.53 12.52
N LYS A 108 -42.29 -44.96 11.31
CA LYS A 108 -41.46 -45.41 10.18
C LYS A 108 -40.24 -44.51 10.13
N ARG A 109 -39.02 -45.08 10.13
CA ARG A 109 -37.82 -44.32 9.76
C ARG A 109 -37.67 -44.39 8.25
N THR A 110 -37.57 -43.22 7.63
CA THR A 110 -37.36 -43.08 6.18
C THR A 110 -36.15 -42.18 5.95
N LEU A 111 -35.28 -42.57 5.03
CA LEU A 111 -34.12 -41.79 4.61
C LEU A 111 -34.28 -41.42 3.14
N HIS A 112 -34.21 -40.12 2.84
CA HIS A 112 -34.32 -39.60 1.49
C HIS A 112 -32.98 -39.07 1.02
N GLY A 113 -32.38 -39.74 0.04
CA GLY A 113 -31.04 -39.40 -0.43
C GLY A 113 -30.86 -39.60 -1.92
N VAL A 114 -29.59 -39.71 -2.30
CA VAL A 114 -29.15 -39.99 -3.66
C VAL A 114 -28.16 -41.13 -3.65
N ILE A 115 -28.15 -41.94 -4.71
CA ILE A 115 -27.15 -42.99 -4.84
C ILE A 115 -25.85 -42.41 -5.38
N THR A 116 -24.76 -42.58 -4.63
CA THR A 116 -23.43 -42.03 -4.95
C THR A 116 -22.48 -43.08 -5.52
N GLU A 117 -22.70 -44.37 -5.19
CA GLU A 117 -21.89 -45.48 -5.70
C GLU A 117 -22.80 -46.64 -6.10
N PHE A 118 -22.40 -47.39 -7.12
CA PHE A 118 -23.08 -48.60 -7.60
C PHE A 118 -22.03 -49.67 -7.90
N SER A 119 -22.32 -50.93 -7.56
CA SER A 119 -21.47 -52.08 -7.85
C SER A 119 -22.32 -53.31 -8.13
N GLN A 120 -22.00 -54.03 -9.20
CA GLN A 120 -22.51 -55.38 -9.44
C GLN A 120 -21.55 -56.39 -8.80
N LEU A 121 -22.01 -57.11 -7.77
CA LEU A 121 -21.16 -57.98 -6.96
C LEU A 121 -21.04 -59.39 -7.54
N SER A 122 -22.16 -60.00 -7.93
CA SER A 122 -22.18 -61.33 -8.53
C SER A 122 -23.46 -61.57 -9.33
N VAL A 123 -23.44 -62.54 -10.24
CA VAL A 123 -24.60 -62.93 -11.05
C VAL A 123 -24.69 -64.44 -11.06
N ASN A 124 -25.87 -64.98 -10.72
CA ASN A 124 -26.14 -66.42 -10.78
C ASN A 124 -27.29 -66.71 -11.77
N LYS A 125 -27.75 -67.98 -11.82
CA LYS A 125 -28.81 -68.40 -12.75
C LYS A 125 -30.18 -67.79 -12.43
N ASP A 126 -30.45 -67.45 -11.19
CA ASP A 126 -31.78 -67.03 -10.73
C ASP A 126 -31.85 -65.51 -10.48
N GLU A 127 -30.78 -64.91 -9.93
CA GLU A 127 -30.70 -63.50 -9.56
C GLU A 127 -29.27 -62.92 -9.69
N ALA A 128 -29.17 -61.59 -9.64
CA ALA A 128 -27.91 -60.86 -9.53
C ALA A 128 -27.86 -60.09 -8.20
N HIS A 129 -26.65 -60.00 -7.63
CA HIS A 129 -26.36 -59.28 -6.40
C HIS A 129 -25.72 -57.94 -6.74
N TYR A 130 -26.27 -56.87 -6.20
CA TYR A 130 -25.80 -55.51 -6.38
C TYR A 130 -25.57 -54.85 -5.03
N GLN A 131 -24.75 -53.80 -5.05
CA GLN A 131 -24.54 -52.91 -3.93
C GLN A 131 -24.68 -51.47 -4.40
N VAL A 132 -25.38 -50.67 -3.62
CA VAL A 132 -25.44 -49.23 -3.80
C VAL A 132 -25.04 -48.52 -2.51
N VAL A 133 -24.54 -47.31 -2.66
CA VAL A 133 -24.32 -46.41 -1.54
C VAL A 133 -25.33 -45.29 -1.64
N LEU A 134 -26.29 -45.29 -0.72
CA LEU A 134 -27.26 -44.22 -0.53
C LEU A 134 -26.68 -43.21 0.45
N SER A 135 -26.67 -41.92 0.08
CA SER A 135 -26.16 -40.86 0.93
C SER A 135 -27.08 -39.65 0.93
N SER A 136 -26.95 -38.79 1.94
CA SER A 136 -27.54 -37.46 1.93
C SER A 136 -27.17 -36.72 0.65
N ARG A 137 -28.10 -35.90 0.13
CA ARG A 137 -27.83 -35.04 -1.03
C ARG A 137 -26.60 -34.14 -0.82
N LEU A 138 -26.31 -33.79 0.45
CA LEU A 138 -25.15 -33.00 0.84
C LEU A 138 -23.82 -33.66 0.44
N ALA A 139 -23.75 -35.00 0.38
CA ALA A 139 -22.52 -35.72 0.02
C ALA A 139 -22.04 -35.41 -1.42
N ARG A 140 -22.93 -34.95 -2.30
CA ARG A 140 -22.55 -34.52 -3.66
C ARG A 140 -21.62 -33.31 -3.65
N LEU A 141 -21.68 -32.47 -2.63
CA LEU A 141 -20.82 -31.28 -2.50
C LEU A 141 -19.36 -31.65 -2.19
N ALA A 142 -19.07 -32.93 -1.89
CA ALA A 142 -17.71 -33.45 -1.83
C ALA A 142 -17.09 -33.68 -3.22
N ILE A 143 -17.92 -33.66 -4.28
CA ILE A 143 -17.49 -33.98 -5.65
C ILE A 143 -17.01 -32.69 -6.33
N GLY A 144 -15.70 -32.51 -6.38
CA GLY A 144 -15.06 -31.35 -7.02
C GLY A 144 -14.37 -30.43 -6.01
N LYS A 145 -13.62 -29.46 -6.52
CA LYS A 145 -12.91 -28.44 -5.73
C LYS A 145 -13.08 -27.10 -6.38
N ASN A 146 -13.30 -26.07 -5.56
CA ASN A 146 -13.53 -24.70 -6.02
C ASN A 146 -12.55 -23.73 -5.35
N SER A 147 -12.38 -22.57 -5.99
CA SER A 147 -11.78 -21.39 -5.38
C SER A 147 -12.66 -20.18 -5.66
N ALA A 148 -13.11 -19.51 -4.61
CA ALA A 148 -14.09 -18.43 -4.72
C ALA A 148 -13.91 -17.41 -3.59
N ILE A 149 -14.33 -16.18 -3.85
CA ILE A 149 -14.30 -15.08 -2.89
C ILE A 149 -15.74 -14.65 -2.56
N PHE A 150 -16.02 -14.52 -1.28
CA PHE A 150 -17.26 -13.97 -0.73
C PHE A 150 -16.90 -12.70 0.06
N GLN A 151 -17.62 -11.60 -0.17
CA GLN A 151 -17.34 -10.30 0.45
C GLN A 151 -18.57 -9.76 1.16
N ASN A 152 -18.38 -9.20 2.36
CA ASN A 152 -19.41 -8.56 3.18
C ASN A 152 -20.62 -9.48 3.43
N GLN A 153 -20.34 -10.70 3.89
CA GLN A 153 -21.37 -11.70 4.20
C GLN A 153 -21.01 -12.43 5.49
N SER A 154 -22.00 -12.85 6.26
CA SER A 154 -21.79 -13.71 7.42
C SER A 154 -21.47 -15.13 6.98
N VAL A 155 -20.88 -15.92 7.88
CA VAL A 155 -20.62 -17.35 7.64
C VAL A 155 -21.90 -18.10 7.26
N VAL A 156 -23.02 -17.81 7.94
CA VAL A 156 -24.31 -18.44 7.67
C VAL A 156 -24.81 -18.08 6.27
N SER A 157 -24.73 -16.81 5.87
CA SER A 157 -25.13 -16.35 4.53
C SER A 157 -24.32 -17.03 3.42
N VAL A 158 -23.00 -17.19 3.62
CA VAL A 158 -22.13 -17.89 2.66
C VAL A 158 -22.51 -19.37 2.54
N VAL A 159 -22.76 -20.06 3.67
CA VAL A 159 -23.21 -21.46 3.66
C VAL A 159 -24.53 -21.59 2.90
N GLU A 160 -25.49 -20.69 3.14
CA GLU A 160 -26.75 -20.66 2.38
C GLU A 160 -26.54 -20.38 0.88
N GLU A 161 -25.67 -19.43 0.50
CA GLU A 161 -25.34 -19.13 -0.90
C GLU A 161 -24.80 -20.38 -1.61
N VAL A 162 -23.86 -21.09 -0.98
CA VAL A 162 -23.28 -22.34 -1.52
C VAL A 162 -24.35 -23.43 -1.62
N LEU A 163 -25.14 -23.68 -0.58
CA LEU A 163 -26.23 -24.67 -0.61
C LEU A 163 -27.23 -24.37 -1.73
N ARG A 164 -27.66 -23.11 -1.87
CA ARG A 164 -28.61 -22.68 -2.91
C ARG A 164 -28.04 -22.83 -4.32
N SER A 165 -26.73 -22.60 -4.51
CA SER A 165 -26.07 -22.82 -5.80
C SER A 165 -26.14 -24.29 -6.27
N HIS A 166 -26.27 -25.23 -5.32
CA HIS A 166 -26.47 -26.67 -5.55
C HIS A 166 -27.93 -27.12 -5.53
N GLY A 167 -28.87 -26.16 -5.61
CA GLY A 167 -30.31 -26.44 -5.68
C GLY A 167 -30.97 -26.77 -4.35
N PHE A 168 -30.33 -26.47 -3.21
CA PHE A 168 -30.99 -26.51 -1.91
C PHE A 168 -31.91 -25.32 -1.72
N THR A 169 -33.13 -25.61 -1.30
CA THR A 169 -34.22 -24.67 -1.03
C THR A 169 -34.50 -24.59 0.46
N GLY A 170 -35.36 -23.66 0.88
CA GLY A 170 -35.73 -23.51 2.30
C GLY A 170 -36.45 -24.71 2.93
N ILE A 171 -36.74 -25.76 2.15
CA ILE A 171 -37.27 -27.04 2.65
C ILE A 171 -36.14 -28.01 2.97
N ASP A 172 -35.00 -27.93 2.27
CA ASP A 172 -33.90 -28.89 2.39
C ASP A 172 -32.98 -28.61 3.58
N TYR A 173 -33.06 -27.42 4.18
CA TYR A 173 -32.31 -27.06 5.37
C TYR A 173 -33.07 -26.08 6.26
N ARG A 174 -32.76 -26.10 7.56
CA ARG A 174 -33.36 -25.24 8.58
C ARG A 174 -32.29 -24.66 9.49
N LEU A 175 -32.33 -23.34 9.66
CA LEU A 175 -31.48 -22.62 10.61
C LEU A 175 -32.17 -22.58 11.98
N ALA A 176 -31.60 -23.26 12.95
CA ALA A 176 -32.01 -23.27 14.35
C ALA A 176 -30.88 -22.65 15.19
N LEU A 177 -30.63 -21.36 14.96
CA LEU A 177 -29.54 -20.62 15.58
C LEU A 177 -30.09 -19.72 16.69
N LYS A 178 -29.40 -19.71 17.83
CA LYS A 178 -29.65 -18.80 18.95
C LYS A 178 -28.94 -17.48 18.75
N ASP A 179 -27.72 -17.53 18.22
CA ASP A 179 -26.86 -16.37 18.04
C ASP A 179 -27.01 -15.76 16.63
N SER A 180 -26.57 -14.51 16.50
CA SER A 180 -26.49 -13.81 15.21
C SER A 180 -25.02 -13.62 14.82
N TYR A 181 -24.67 -14.00 13.60
CA TYR A 181 -23.29 -14.05 13.13
C TYR A 181 -22.94 -12.78 12.32
N PRO A 182 -21.81 -12.11 12.63
CA PRO A 182 -21.45 -10.86 11.97
C PRO A 182 -21.02 -11.08 10.52
N GLU A 183 -21.09 -10.01 9.72
CA GLU A 183 -20.54 -10.03 8.36
C GLU A 183 -19.01 -10.00 8.39
N ARG A 184 -18.41 -10.92 7.62
CA ARG A 184 -16.97 -10.89 7.32
C ARG A 184 -16.75 -10.09 6.04
N GLU A 185 -15.74 -9.22 6.05
CA GLU A 185 -15.36 -8.42 4.88
C GLU A 185 -14.91 -9.30 3.71
N PHE A 186 -14.32 -10.45 4.03
CA PHE A 186 -13.65 -11.32 3.06
C PHE A 186 -13.62 -12.75 3.58
N ILE A 187 -14.14 -13.69 2.81
CA ILE A 187 -14.09 -15.14 3.04
C ILE A 187 -13.68 -15.80 1.74
N THR A 188 -12.70 -16.70 1.80
CA THR A 188 -12.15 -17.38 0.64
C THR A 188 -12.34 -18.88 0.78
N GLN A 189 -12.91 -19.48 -0.26
CA GLN A 189 -12.82 -20.90 -0.52
C GLN A 189 -11.55 -21.15 -1.32
N TRP A 190 -10.67 -22.06 -0.89
CA TRP A 190 -9.40 -22.30 -1.56
C TRP A 190 -9.10 -23.79 -1.77
N GLN A 191 -9.26 -24.25 -3.02
CA GLN A 191 -8.93 -25.62 -3.46
C GLN A 191 -9.52 -26.73 -2.58
N GLU A 192 -10.70 -26.49 -2.06
CA GLU A 192 -11.47 -27.39 -1.22
C GLU A 192 -12.84 -27.64 -1.86
N SER A 193 -13.45 -28.77 -1.54
CA SER A 193 -14.82 -29.07 -1.97
C SER A 193 -15.82 -28.15 -1.27
N ASP A 194 -17.02 -27.99 -1.82
CA ASP A 194 -18.06 -27.17 -1.20
C ASP A 194 -18.50 -27.77 0.15
N LEU A 195 -18.44 -29.11 0.29
CA LEU A 195 -18.71 -29.78 1.56
C LEU A 195 -17.65 -29.45 2.62
N GLU A 196 -16.36 -29.59 2.28
CA GLU A 196 -15.26 -29.24 3.19
C GLU A 196 -15.33 -27.78 3.60
N PHE A 197 -15.64 -26.88 2.64
CA PHE A 197 -15.81 -25.45 2.90
C PHE A 197 -16.93 -25.17 3.90
N ILE A 198 -18.12 -25.74 3.69
CA ILE A 198 -19.26 -25.60 4.60
C ILE A 198 -18.90 -26.17 5.98
N GLN A 199 -18.38 -27.40 6.04
CA GLN A 199 -18.00 -28.04 7.30
C GLN A 199 -16.96 -27.21 8.07
N ARG A 200 -15.96 -26.67 7.37
CA ARG A 200 -14.92 -25.84 7.95
C ARG A 200 -15.48 -24.53 8.50
N LEU A 201 -16.30 -23.83 7.72
CA LEU A 201 -16.91 -22.58 8.16
C LEU A 201 -17.83 -22.78 9.37
N LEU A 202 -18.70 -23.80 9.32
CA LEU A 202 -19.59 -24.12 10.45
C LEU A 202 -18.78 -24.52 11.70
N ALA A 203 -17.74 -25.34 11.53
CA ALA A 203 -16.88 -25.75 12.63
C ALA A 203 -16.08 -24.59 13.23
N ASP A 204 -15.59 -23.68 12.39
CA ASP A 204 -14.91 -22.45 12.80
C ASP A 204 -15.78 -21.66 13.77
N VAL A 205 -17.07 -21.51 13.45
CA VAL A 205 -18.01 -20.74 14.25
C VAL A 205 -18.83 -21.55 15.27
N GLY A 206 -18.49 -22.82 15.49
CA GLY A 206 -19.13 -23.68 16.49
C GLY A 206 -20.55 -24.16 16.15
N ILE A 207 -21.01 -23.98 14.91
CA ILE A 207 -22.30 -24.49 14.43
C ILE A 207 -22.16 -25.97 14.05
N TRP A 208 -23.03 -26.80 14.62
CA TRP A 208 -23.15 -28.21 14.24
C TRP A 208 -24.38 -28.43 13.38
N PHE A 209 -24.41 -29.55 12.66
CA PHE A 209 -25.59 -29.93 11.88
C PHE A 209 -25.93 -31.41 12.01
N ARG A 210 -27.23 -31.70 11.85
CA ARG A 210 -27.82 -33.05 11.81
C ARG A 210 -28.85 -33.16 10.69
N PHE A 211 -29.37 -34.35 10.46
CA PHE A 211 -30.45 -34.59 9.51
C PHE A 211 -31.74 -34.99 10.23
N GLU A 212 -32.88 -34.55 9.69
CA GLU A 212 -34.22 -35.05 10.03
C GLU A 212 -35.06 -35.22 8.77
N THR A 213 -36.08 -36.09 8.82
CA THR A 213 -37.05 -36.23 7.74
C THR A 213 -38.09 -35.12 7.86
N HIS A 214 -38.40 -34.43 6.77
CA HIS A 214 -39.46 -33.42 6.77
C HIS A 214 -40.83 -34.09 6.97
N ALA A 215 -41.70 -33.50 7.80
CA ALA A 215 -42.97 -34.14 8.16
C ALA A 215 -43.99 -34.21 7.00
N GLU A 216 -43.96 -33.24 6.09
CA GLU A 216 -44.93 -33.08 4.99
C GLU A 216 -44.33 -33.24 3.59
N HIS A 217 -43.00 -33.31 3.50
CA HIS A 217 -42.29 -33.37 2.23
C HIS A 217 -41.36 -34.58 2.28
N ASP A 218 -41.39 -35.43 1.26
CA ASP A 218 -40.60 -36.67 1.22
C ASP A 218 -39.10 -36.37 0.95
N CYS A 219 -38.46 -35.66 1.88
CA CYS A 219 -37.07 -35.22 1.79
C CYS A 219 -36.38 -35.11 3.15
N ASP A 220 -35.05 -35.16 3.11
CA ASP A 220 -34.20 -34.92 4.27
C ASP A 220 -33.90 -33.42 4.43
N VAL A 221 -33.96 -32.96 5.68
CA VAL A 221 -33.70 -31.58 6.11
C VAL A 221 -32.38 -31.54 6.88
N MET A 222 -31.44 -30.73 6.44
CA MET A 222 -30.24 -30.39 7.20
C MET A 222 -30.57 -29.34 8.26
N VAL A 223 -30.49 -29.69 9.54
CA VAL A 223 -30.72 -28.75 10.65
C VAL A 223 -29.37 -28.21 11.12
N LEU A 224 -29.16 -26.90 11.01
CA LEU A 224 -27.97 -26.21 11.50
C LEU A 224 -28.28 -25.54 12.84
N SER A 225 -27.46 -25.77 13.86
CA SER A 225 -27.70 -25.22 15.20
C SER A 225 -26.42 -24.96 16.00
N ASP A 226 -26.51 -24.04 16.95
CA ASP A 226 -25.45 -23.59 17.86
C ASP A 226 -25.81 -23.83 19.35
N TYR A 227 -26.97 -24.42 19.66
CA TYR A 227 -27.51 -24.48 21.02
C TYR A 227 -28.43 -25.69 21.27
N GLU A 228 -28.85 -25.87 22.52
CA GLU A 228 -29.50 -27.09 23.00
C GLU A 228 -30.88 -27.40 22.43
N GLN A 229 -31.67 -26.41 22.01
CA GLN A 229 -33.00 -26.70 21.42
C GLN A 229 -32.91 -27.20 19.98
N GLY A 230 -31.73 -27.16 19.35
CA GLY A 230 -31.50 -27.80 18.06
C GLY A 230 -31.56 -29.33 18.14
N TYR A 231 -31.31 -29.90 19.32
CA TYR A 231 -31.32 -31.35 19.53
C TYR A 231 -32.75 -31.91 19.50
N ALA A 232 -32.89 -33.16 19.05
CA ALA A 232 -34.18 -33.85 19.04
C ALA A 232 -34.33 -34.74 20.28
N GLN A 233 -35.38 -34.54 21.08
CA GLN A 233 -35.66 -35.41 22.21
C GLN A 233 -36.32 -36.70 21.72
N VAL A 234 -35.83 -37.85 22.20
CA VAL A 234 -36.48 -39.15 21.98
C VAL A 234 -37.01 -39.70 23.31
N ALA A 235 -38.11 -40.43 23.26
CA ALA A 235 -38.68 -41.10 24.43
C ALA A 235 -37.65 -42.02 25.12
N ASN A 236 -37.74 -42.10 26.45
CA ASN A 236 -36.83 -42.90 27.29
C ASN A 236 -36.68 -44.34 26.78
N ILE A 237 -35.46 -44.87 26.83
CA ILE A 237 -35.13 -46.23 26.42
C ILE A 237 -34.64 -47.00 27.64
N ASP A 238 -35.08 -48.25 27.80
CA ASP A 238 -34.65 -49.08 28.91
C ASP A 238 -33.26 -49.69 28.66
N TYR A 239 -32.43 -49.71 29.70
CA TYR A 239 -31.21 -50.50 29.70
C TYR A 239 -31.54 -51.97 29.93
N LYS A 240 -31.39 -52.80 28.89
CA LYS A 240 -31.68 -54.23 28.96
C LYS A 240 -30.79 -55.01 28.01
N PRO A 241 -29.85 -55.83 28.53
CA PRO A 241 -29.08 -56.75 27.72
C PRO A 241 -29.99 -57.76 27.01
N PRO A 242 -29.67 -58.16 25.77
CA PRO A 242 -30.34 -59.28 25.11
C PRO A 242 -29.99 -60.58 25.84
N SER A 243 -30.87 -61.07 26.73
CA SER A 243 -30.72 -62.37 27.40
C SER A 243 -31.42 -63.49 26.59
N GLY A 244 -30.81 -64.69 26.57
CA GLY A 244 -30.98 -65.70 25.52
C GLY A 244 -32.38 -66.30 25.26
N MET A 245 -32.49 -66.80 24.01
CA MET A 245 -33.59 -67.51 23.31
C MET A 245 -34.82 -66.72 22.84
N ALA A 246 -35.04 -65.47 23.26
CA ALA A 246 -36.10 -64.64 22.67
C ALA A 246 -35.73 -63.15 22.64
N ASP A 247 -35.57 -62.60 21.43
CA ASP A 247 -35.72 -61.16 21.21
C ASP A 247 -37.20 -60.83 21.41
N THR A 248 -37.54 -60.24 22.55
CA THR A 248 -38.91 -59.84 22.87
C THR A 248 -39.41 -58.67 21.99
N GLY A 249 -38.60 -58.18 21.04
CA GLY A 249 -38.94 -57.08 20.15
C GLY A 249 -39.06 -55.74 20.89
N ILE A 250 -38.52 -55.67 22.11
CA ILE A 250 -38.50 -54.47 22.96
C ILE A 250 -37.26 -53.66 22.59
N GLU A 251 -37.45 -52.39 22.28
CA GLU A 251 -36.35 -51.45 22.06
C GLU A 251 -35.57 -51.24 23.37
N SER A 252 -34.25 -51.48 23.35
CA SER A 252 -33.39 -51.32 24.51
C SER A 252 -31.99 -50.80 24.16
N VAL A 253 -31.26 -50.37 25.19
CA VAL A 253 -29.82 -50.08 25.14
C VAL A 253 -29.07 -51.12 25.97
N TRP A 254 -27.89 -51.54 25.51
CA TRP A 254 -27.00 -52.44 26.24
C TRP A 254 -25.53 -52.18 25.90
N ASP A 255 -24.60 -52.93 26.50
CA ASP A 255 -23.15 -52.80 26.31
C ASP A 255 -22.65 -51.34 26.45
N ILE A 256 -23.22 -50.59 27.40
CA ILE A 256 -22.85 -49.19 27.59
C ILE A 256 -21.51 -49.09 28.34
N THR A 257 -20.62 -48.26 27.82
CA THR A 257 -19.28 -48.02 28.35
C THR A 257 -19.00 -46.52 28.37
N LEU A 258 -18.20 -46.06 29.33
CA LEU A 258 -17.79 -44.67 29.48
C LEU A 258 -16.26 -44.61 29.46
N HIS A 259 -15.73 -43.73 28.63
CA HIS A 259 -14.32 -43.36 28.59
C HIS A 259 -14.19 -41.88 28.95
N SER A 260 -13.19 -41.52 29.75
CA SER A 260 -12.90 -40.14 30.11
C SER A 260 -11.42 -39.85 30.09
N GLU A 261 -11.05 -38.66 29.64
CA GLU A 261 -9.66 -38.20 29.58
C GLU A 261 -9.51 -36.77 30.15
N VAL A 262 -8.28 -36.40 30.50
CA VAL A 262 -7.98 -35.03 30.97
C VAL A 262 -7.91 -34.12 29.74
N VAL A 263 -8.63 -32.99 29.80
CA VAL A 263 -8.69 -31.98 28.74
C VAL A 263 -8.13 -30.64 29.26
N PRO A 264 -7.78 -29.68 28.37
CA PRO A 264 -7.32 -28.35 28.77
C PRO A 264 -8.25 -27.67 29.77
N ALA A 265 -7.67 -27.00 30.77
CA ALA A 265 -8.41 -26.23 31.78
C ALA A 265 -8.81 -24.84 31.30
N SER A 266 -8.10 -24.28 30.34
CA SER A 266 -8.48 -23.05 29.67
C SER A 266 -8.01 -23.03 28.22
N VAL A 267 -8.59 -22.14 27.43
CA VAL A 267 -8.09 -21.80 26.09
C VAL A 267 -7.68 -20.34 26.11
N THR A 268 -6.45 -20.05 25.69
CA THR A 268 -5.96 -18.70 25.44
C THR A 268 -5.87 -18.45 23.94
N VAL A 269 -6.45 -17.36 23.46
CA VAL A 269 -6.32 -16.91 22.07
C VAL A 269 -5.60 -15.57 21.98
N GLN A 270 -4.85 -15.36 20.90
CA GLN A 270 -4.21 -14.09 20.58
C GLN A 270 -4.21 -13.86 19.06
N ASP A 271 -4.29 -12.60 18.63
CA ASP A 271 -4.18 -12.21 17.21
C ASP A 271 -3.51 -10.83 17.07
N TYR A 272 -3.33 -10.36 15.84
CA TYR A 272 -2.84 -9.05 15.49
C TYR A 272 -3.74 -8.38 14.44
N ASN A 273 -4.34 -7.25 14.81
CA ASN A 273 -5.11 -6.42 13.90
C ASN A 273 -4.28 -5.21 13.48
N TYR A 274 -3.78 -5.19 12.24
CA TYR A 274 -2.98 -4.06 11.76
C TYR A 274 -3.74 -2.73 11.67
N ARG A 275 -5.07 -2.77 11.62
CA ARG A 275 -5.91 -1.57 11.54
C ARG A 275 -6.09 -0.91 12.92
N ASP A 276 -5.96 -1.71 13.98
CA ASP A 276 -5.86 -1.24 15.36
C ASP A 276 -4.68 -1.95 16.05
N ALA A 277 -3.47 -1.55 15.67
CA ALA A 277 -2.24 -2.25 16.05
C ALA A 277 -1.95 -2.22 17.57
N LYS A 278 -2.71 -1.44 18.35
CA LYS A 278 -2.59 -1.34 19.82
C LYS A 278 -3.71 -2.06 20.56
N ALA A 279 -4.68 -2.66 19.85
CA ALA A 279 -5.75 -3.43 20.48
C ALA A 279 -5.16 -4.57 21.31
N ASP A 280 -5.67 -4.74 22.53
CA ASP A 280 -5.38 -5.93 23.34
C ASP A 280 -6.32 -7.05 22.90
N LEU A 281 -5.76 -7.98 22.14
CA LEU A 281 -6.48 -9.13 21.59
C LEU A 281 -6.25 -10.41 22.40
N LEU A 282 -5.46 -10.37 23.47
CA LEU A 282 -5.16 -11.54 24.28
C LEU A 282 -6.37 -11.89 25.14
N THR A 283 -6.78 -13.15 25.15
CA THR A 283 -7.92 -13.58 25.95
C THR A 283 -7.75 -15.01 26.42
N ASP A 284 -8.01 -15.27 27.70
CA ASP A 284 -8.04 -16.61 28.30
C ASP A 284 -9.44 -16.90 28.87
N ILE A 285 -9.97 -18.08 28.56
CA ILE A 285 -11.30 -18.52 29.02
C ILE A 285 -11.24 -19.92 29.62
N ASN A 286 -11.82 -20.05 30.81
CA ASN A 286 -12.15 -21.31 31.46
C ASN A 286 -13.66 -21.35 31.73
N THR A 287 -14.40 -22.17 30.96
CA THR A 287 -15.86 -22.33 31.14
C THR A 287 -16.23 -23.29 32.28
N GLN A 288 -15.26 -23.97 32.89
CA GLN A 288 -15.46 -24.98 33.94
C GLN A 288 -14.50 -24.77 35.14
N PRO A 289 -14.45 -23.58 35.77
CA PRO A 289 -13.41 -23.22 36.74
C PRO A 289 -13.45 -24.02 38.05
N LYS A 290 -14.58 -24.67 38.35
CA LYS A 290 -14.77 -25.49 39.55
C LYS A 290 -14.40 -26.97 39.36
N THR A 291 -14.01 -27.35 38.14
CA THR A 291 -13.73 -28.74 37.78
C THR A 291 -12.26 -29.06 38.03
N SER A 292 -11.98 -30.16 38.76
CA SER A 292 -10.62 -30.63 39.06
C SER A 292 -10.07 -31.64 38.03
N THR A 293 -10.85 -31.98 37.01
CA THR A 293 -10.52 -32.99 35.99
C THR A 293 -9.95 -32.39 34.70
N THR A 294 -9.57 -31.12 34.72
CA THR A 294 -8.94 -30.40 33.61
C THR A 294 -7.54 -29.92 34.01
N GLN A 295 -6.63 -29.79 33.04
CA GLN A 295 -5.25 -29.34 33.30
C GLN A 295 -4.63 -28.63 32.10
N GLY A 296 -3.81 -27.62 32.35
CA GLY A 296 -3.05 -26.90 31.32
C GLY A 296 -3.91 -25.91 30.51
N THR A 297 -3.26 -25.19 29.61
CA THR A 297 -3.88 -24.16 28.76
C THR A 297 -3.58 -24.46 27.30
N ASP A 298 -4.60 -24.48 26.44
CA ASP A 298 -4.43 -24.53 24.98
C ASP A 298 -4.24 -23.10 24.46
N TYR A 299 -3.02 -22.76 24.00
CA TYR A 299 -2.70 -21.45 23.46
C TYR A 299 -2.78 -21.45 21.94
N ARG A 300 -3.55 -20.52 21.38
CA ARG A 300 -3.78 -20.38 19.95
C ARG A 300 -3.49 -18.97 19.46
N TYR A 301 -2.72 -18.89 18.38
CA TYR A 301 -2.42 -17.63 17.70
C TYR A 301 -3.12 -17.64 16.33
N GLU A 302 -3.75 -16.51 15.97
CA GLU A 302 -4.45 -16.28 14.69
C GLU A 302 -5.77 -17.05 14.47
N GLU A 303 -6.71 -16.94 15.42
CA GLU A 303 -8.11 -17.39 15.23
C GLU A 303 -8.95 -16.38 14.39
N HIS A 304 -8.31 -15.36 13.78
CA HIS A 304 -8.88 -14.45 12.79
C HIS A 304 -10.07 -13.60 13.28
N TYR A 305 -9.91 -12.96 14.45
CA TYR A 305 -10.89 -12.03 15.01
C TYR A 305 -10.37 -10.58 15.06
N LYS A 306 -11.29 -9.61 15.15
CA LYS A 306 -10.97 -8.17 15.10
C LYS A 306 -10.96 -7.47 16.47
N SER A 307 -11.68 -8.01 17.46
CA SER A 307 -11.85 -7.41 18.79
C SER A 307 -11.48 -8.37 19.92
N GLY A 308 -10.80 -7.83 20.93
CA GLY A 308 -10.48 -8.50 22.18
C GLY A 308 -11.57 -8.28 23.24
N GLN A 309 -11.20 -8.32 24.52
CA GLN A 309 -12.15 -8.08 25.61
C GLN A 309 -12.77 -6.68 25.51
N GLY A 310 -14.10 -6.59 25.39
CA GLY A 310 -14.88 -5.37 25.65
C GLY A 310 -14.77 -4.22 24.63
N GLN A 311 -14.44 -4.48 23.35
CA GLN A 311 -14.46 -3.43 22.32
C GLN A 311 -15.54 -3.67 21.26
N GLN A 312 -16.70 -3.03 21.47
CA GLN A 312 -17.69 -2.80 20.41
C GLN A 312 -17.10 -1.82 19.37
N SER A 313 -16.96 -2.30 18.12
CA SER A 313 -16.74 -1.43 16.97
C SER A 313 -18.03 -0.65 16.69
N LYS A 314 -18.15 0.59 17.19
CA LYS A 314 -19.21 1.49 16.73
C LYS A 314 -18.91 1.92 15.29
N PRO A 315 -19.87 1.90 14.36
CA PRO A 315 -19.69 2.50 13.04
C PRO A 315 -19.48 4.00 13.22
N ASN A 316 -18.39 4.53 12.66
CA ASN A 316 -18.15 5.96 12.60
C ASN A 316 -19.16 6.61 11.67
N ASP A 317 -20.19 7.23 12.24
CA ASP A 317 -20.94 8.28 11.57
C ASP A 317 -21.33 9.39 12.55
N LYS A 318 -20.95 10.61 12.15
CA LYS A 318 -21.38 11.94 12.61
C LYS A 318 -20.69 12.57 13.83
N ALA A 319 -19.80 13.51 13.46
CA ALA A 319 -19.80 14.92 13.86
C ALA A 319 -19.97 15.29 15.34
N ALA A 320 -18.94 15.99 15.82
CA ALA A 320 -18.87 16.78 17.04
C ALA A 320 -20.17 17.52 17.41
N ASN A 321 -20.63 17.37 18.67
CA ASN A 321 -20.64 18.48 19.62
C ASN A 321 -21.05 18.08 21.05
N SER A 322 -20.69 18.99 21.96
CA SER A 322 -21.22 19.28 23.31
C SER A 322 -20.66 18.55 24.55
N ASN A 323 -19.94 19.38 25.30
CA ASN A 323 -19.69 19.37 26.75
C ASN A 323 -20.89 18.94 27.60
N GLN A 324 -20.65 18.10 28.61
CA GLN A 324 -21.25 18.26 29.96
C GLN A 324 -20.45 17.46 31.03
N PRO A 325 -20.44 17.91 32.30
CA PRO A 325 -19.48 17.45 33.31
C PRO A 325 -19.91 16.18 34.05
N GLN A 326 -18.87 15.50 34.54
CA GLN A 326 -18.90 14.36 35.46
C GLN A 326 -19.67 14.65 36.76
N THR A 327 -20.59 13.77 37.11
CA THR A 327 -21.03 13.56 38.50
C THR A 327 -20.77 12.11 38.89
N ALA A 328 -19.99 11.96 39.96
CA ALA A 328 -19.66 10.70 40.59
C ALA A 328 -20.80 10.24 41.51
N ASN A 329 -21.08 8.93 41.49
CA ASN A 329 -21.64 8.18 42.63
C ASN A 329 -21.22 6.72 42.47
N PRO A 330 -20.44 6.13 43.40
CA PRO A 330 -20.15 4.71 43.41
C PRO A 330 -21.21 3.98 44.25
N SER A 331 -21.92 3.04 43.63
CA SER A 331 -22.77 2.06 44.32
C SER A 331 -22.14 0.67 44.21
N PRO A 332 -22.39 -0.25 45.16
CA PRO A 332 -21.47 -1.33 45.50
C PRO A 332 -21.61 -2.56 44.59
N GLN A 333 -20.45 -3.21 44.41
CA GLN A 333 -20.21 -4.60 44.00
C GLN A 333 -21.44 -5.48 43.75
N ASP A 334 -21.66 -5.74 42.46
CA ASP A 334 -22.29 -6.96 41.97
C ASP A 334 -21.18 -7.75 41.25
N ASP A 335 -20.77 -8.90 41.81
CA ASP A 335 -19.76 -9.81 41.23
C ASP A 335 -20.37 -10.62 40.06
N GLY A 336 -21.04 -9.91 39.14
CA GLY A 336 -21.49 -10.44 37.86
C GLY A 336 -20.47 -10.06 36.80
N ILE A 337 -19.62 -11.01 36.38
CA ILE A 337 -18.86 -10.87 35.15
C ILE A 337 -19.90 -10.81 34.02
N GLU A 338 -20.32 -9.60 33.61
CA GLU A 338 -20.97 -9.41 32.31
C GLU A 338 -19.95 -9.80 31.24
N GLN A 339 -19.97 -11.08 30.87
CA GLN A 339 -19.23 -11.57 29.71
C GLN A 339 -19.85 -10.92 28.47
N ASP A 340 -19.18 -9.90 27.94
CA ASP A 340 -19.51 -9.28 26.66
C ASP A 340 -19.30 -10.32 25.54
N ASN A 341 -20.35 -11.10 25.29
CA ASN A 341 -20.33 -12.32 24.48
C ASN A 341 -20.48 -11.98 22.98
N THR A 342 -19.74 -10.97 22.51
CA THR A 342 -19.76 -10.56 21.11
C THR A 342 -19.26 -11.71 20.24
N ILE A 343 -20.10 -12.19 19.31
CA ILE A 343 -19.82 -13.33 18.41
C ILE A 343 -18.58 -13.03 17.55
N GLU A 344 -17.73 -14.04 17.35
CA GLU A 344 -16.43 -13.95 16.66
C GLU A 344 -15.41 -12.98 17.31
N SER A 345 -15.57 -12.63 18.60
CA SER A 345 -14.51 -12.00 19.40
C SER A 345 -13.50 -13.04 19.92
N GLY A 346 -12.35 -12.57 20.43
CA GLY A 346 -11.37 -13.45 21.09
C GLY A 346 -11.97 -14.25 22.26
N GLN A 347 -12.82 -13.62 23.09
CA GLN A 347 -13.54 -14.32 24.18
C GLN A 347 -14.44 -15.41 23.65
N TRP A 348 -15.17 -15.12 22.58
CA TRP A 348 -16.10 -16.07 21.99
C TRP A 348 -15.37 -17.27 21.38
N TYR A 349 -14.29 -17.05 20.61
CA TYR A 349 -13.48 -18.14 20.06
C TYR A 349 -12.88 -19.00 21.17
N ALA A 350 -12.23 -18.40 22.17
CA ALA A 350 -11.69 -19.12 23.32
C ALA A 350 -12.77 -19.96 24.04
N LYS A 351 -13.97 -19.39 24.23
CA LYS A 351 -15.11 -20.08 24.82
C LYS A 351 -15.54 -21.29 24.01
N ILE A 352 -15.81 -21.16 22.70
CA ILE A 352 -16.28 -22.29 21.89
C ILE A 352 -15.21 -23.38 21.73
N ARG A 353 -13.91 -23.02 21.70
CA ARG A 353 -12.80 -23.99 21.70
C ARG A 353 -12.72 -24.72 23.04
N HIS A 354 -12.92 -24.03 24.16
CA HIS A 354 -12.94 -24.67 25.47
C HIS A 354 -14.18 -25.56 25.64
N GLU A 355 -15.37 -25.12 25.22
CA GLU A 355 -16.59 -25.94 25.19
C GLU A 355 -16.39 -27.22 24.36
N GLN A 356 -15.73 -27.13 23.20
CA GLN A 356 -15.36 -28.27 22.38
C GLN A 356 -14.47 -29.26 23.14
N ALA A 357 -13.40 -28.79 23.78
CA ALA A 357 -12.52 -29.64 24.58
C ALA A 357 -13.28 -30.31 25.75
N ILE A 358 -14.11 -29.56 26.46
CA ILE A 358 -14.96 -30.08 27.55
C ILE A 358 -15.93 -31.15 27.05
N SER A 359 -16.51 -30.98 25.86
CA SER A 359 -17.44 -31.97 25.28
C SER A 359 -16.77 -33.32 24.99
N GLN A 360 -15.45 -33.35 24.78
CA GLN A 360 -14.68 -34.56 24.51
C GLN A 360 -14.18 -35.26 25.78
N GLN A 361 -14.28 -34.60 26.94
CA GLN A 361 -13.82 -35.13 28.22
C GLN A 361 -14.46 -36.47 28.58
N ILE A 362 -15.71 -36.70 28.18
CA ILE A 362 -16.47 -37.93 28.47
C ILE A 362 -17.12 -38.43 27.18
N ILE A 363 -16.70 -39.61 26.73
CA ILE A 363 -17.28 -40.30 25.58
C ILE A 363 -17.97 -41.58 26.06
N ILE A 364 -19.24 -41.72 25.70
CA ILE A 364 -20.07 -42.89 26.00
C ILE A 364 -20.24 -43.69 24.73
N LYS A 365 -20.08 -45.01 24.81
CA LYS A 365 -20.39 -45.94 23.71
C LYS A 365 -21.41 -46.96 24.16
N GLY A 366 -22.32 -47.36 23.29
CA GLY A 366 -23.30 -48.39 23.61
C GLY A 366 -23.89 -49.04 22.37
N LYS A 367 -24.75 -50.03 22.59
CA LYS A 367 -25.51 -50.72 21.54
C LYS A 367 -27.01 -50.53 21.73
N SER A 368 -27.76 -50.57 20.63
CA SER A 368 -29.22 -50.54 20.64
C SER A 368 -29.82 -51.28 19.45
N ASN A 369 -31.06 -51.76 19.58
CA ASN A 369 -31.90 -52.27 18.48
C ASN A 369 -32.94 -51.23 18.02
N ARG A 370 -32.92 -50.02 18.59
CA ARG A 370 -33.80 -48.93 18.19
C ARG A 370 -33.32 -48.31 16.88
N TYR A 371 -33.93 -48.73 15.78
CA TYR A 371 -33.50 -48.35 14.43
C TYR A 371 -33.71 -46.86 14.09
N ASN A 372 -34.47 -46.09 14.87
CA ASN A 372 -34.68 -44.64 14.68
C ASN A 372 -33.73 -43.74 15.49
N LEU A 373 -32.75 -44.32 16.18
CA LEU A 373 -31.70 -43.54 16.83
C LEU A 373 -30.80 -42.87 15.78
N ALA A 374 -30.56 -41.58 15.91
CA ALA A 374 -29.80 -40.77 14.95
C ALA A 374 -28.95 -39.69 15.67
N PRO A 375 -27.87 -39.19 15.03
CA PRO A 375 -27.05 -38.12 15.60
C PRO A 375 -27.84 -36.84 15.87
N GLY A 376 -27.50 -36.15 16.96
CA GLY A 376 -28.18 -34.94 17.41
C GLY A 376 -29.50 -35.20 18.15
N GLN A 377 -29.85 -36.48 18.37
CA GLN A 377 -30.88 -36.85 19.33
C GLN A 377 -30.29 -36.97 20.74
N TRP A 378 -31.07 -36.60 21.75
CA TRP A 378 -30.73 -36.92 23.13
C TRP A 378 -31.77 -37.87 23.75
N ILE A 379 -31.28 -38.81 24.55
CA ILE A 379 -32.06 -39.90 25.12
C ILE A 379 -31.81 -40.04 26.62
N ASN A 380 -32.84 -40.43 27.36
CA ASN A 380 -32.69 -40.93 28.73
C ASN A 380 -32.64 -42.45 28.73
N ILE A 381 -31.69 -43.01 29.48
CA ILE A 381 -31.53 -44.46 29.61
C ILE A 381 -32.00 -44.89 31.00
N ASN A 382 -33.20 -45.47 31.06
CA ASN A 382 -33.76 -45.96 32.31
C ASN A 382 -32.97 -47.18 32.79
N GLY A 383 -32.52 -47.18 34.05
CA GLY A 383 -31.77 -48.30 34.62
C GLY A 383 -30.33 -48.43 34.10
N SER A 384 -29.75 -47.36 33.55
CA SER A 384 -28.35 -47.34 33.12
C SER A 384 -27.39 -47.71 34.26
N PRO A 385 -26.34 -48.51 34.00
CA PRO A 385 -25.28 -48.79 34.98
C PRO A 385 -24.29 -47.64 35.16
N LEU A 386 -24.31 -46.61 34.30
CA LEU A 386 -23.42 -45.45 34.40
C LEU A 386 -24.00 -44.41 35.36
N THR A 387 -23.15 -43.87 36.24
CA THR A 387 -23.48 -42.72 37.09
C THR A 387 -23.25 -41.40 36.33
N ASN A 388 -23.92 -40.31 36.74
CA ASN A 388 -23.76 -38.95 36.18
C ASN A 388 -24.22 -38.74 34.72
N ILE A 389 -25.20 -39.54 34.25
CA ILE A 389 -25.89 -39.33 32.96
C ILE A 389 -27.39 -39.07 33.15
N ASN A 390 -27.79 -38.55 34.32
CA ASN A 390 -29.18 -38.43 34.75
C ASN A 390 -30.02 -37.50 33.85
N ASP A 391 -29.37 -36.51 33.24
CA ASP A 391 -30.00 -35.58 32.30
C ASP A 391 -30.07 -36.16 30.87
N GLY A 392 -29.56 -37.38 30.67
CA GLY A 392 -29.53 -38.08 29.40
C GLY A 392 -28.16 -38.07 28.73
N ILE A 393 -28.12 -38.61 27.52
CA ILE A 393 -26.95 -38.62 26.64
C ILE A 393 -27.32 -38.06 25.27
N LEU A 394 -26.42 -37.29 24.66
CA LEU A 394 -26.53 -36.77 23.30
C LEU A 394 -25.80 -37.70 22.34
N ILE A 395 -26.51 -38.25 21.36
CA ILE A 395 -25.95 -39.12 20.33
C ILE A 395 -25.11 -38.29 19.34
N LEU A 396 -23.84 -38.61 19.22
CA LEU A 396 -22.91 -37.99 18.28
C LEU A 396 -22.78 -38.77 16.97
N SER A 397 -22.84 -40.10 17.05
CA SER A 397 -22.75 -40.98 15.89
C SER A 397 -23.53 -42.28 16.13
N VAL A 398 -24.02 -42.87 15.05
CA VAL A 398 -24.56 -44.24 15.03
C VAL A 398 -23.97 -45.00 13.85
N GLN A 399 -23.60 -46.25 14.10
CA GLN A 399 -23.24 -47.21 13.08
C GLN A 399 -24.12 -48.44 13.26
N GLY A 400 -24.95 -48.74 12.27
CA GLY A 400 -25.95 -49.80 12.36
C GLY A 400 -25.87 -50.77 11.21
N GLN A 401 -26.15 -52.03 11.50
CA GLN A 401 -26.14 -53.10 10.52
C GLN A 401 -27.40 -53.95 10.65
N GLY A 402 -27.86 -54.47 9.52
CA GLY A 402 -29.00 -55.38 9.46
C GLY A 402 -28.93 -56.26 8.23
N ASN A 403 -29.52 -57.44 8.30
CA ASN A 403 -29.68 -58.32 7.13
C ASN A 403 -31.06 -59.01 7.20
N ARG A 404 -31.34 -59.96 6.30
CA ARG A 404 -32.63 -60.68 6.30
C ARG A 404 -32.80 -61.62 7.50
N THR A 405 -31.70 -62.15 8.05
CA THR A 405 -31.71 -63.17 9.11
C THR A 405 -31.63 -62.56 10.51
N ASP A 406 -30.95 -61.44 10.66
CA ASP A 406 -30.60 -60.78 11.90
C ASP A 406 -31.34 -59.45 12.03
N ALA A 407 -31.81 -59.15 13.24
CA ALA A 407 -32.44 -57.87 13.54
C ALA A 407 -31.45 -56.70 13.36
N TYR A 408 -31.97 -55.52 13.02
CA TYR A 408 -31.16 -54.30 12.98
C TYR A 408 -30.58 -54.05 14.38
N ALA A 409 -29.27 -53.86 14.45
CA ALA A 409 -28.58 -53.44 15.65
C ALA A 409 -27.60 -52.32 15.29
N LEU A 410 -27.47 -51.36 16.19
CA LEU A 410 -26.54 -50.26 16.05
C LEU A 410 -25.63 -50.13 17.27
N THR A 411 -24.44 -49.61 17.02
CA THR A 411 -23.56 -49.03 18.03
C THR A 411 -23.66 -47.52 17.94
N PHE A 412 -23.62 -46.82 19.06
CA PHE A 412 -23.61 -45.37 19.10
C PHE A 412 -22.44 -44.83 19.92
N THR A 413 -22.02 -43.61 19.58
CA THR A 413 -21.17 -42.77 20.43
C THR A 413 -22.00 -41.59 20.90
N ALA A 414 -21.82 -41.19 22.16
CA ALA A 414 -22.57 -40.13 22.79
C ALA A 414 -21.72 -39.35 23.81
N ILE A 415 -22.19 -38.17 24.20
CA ILE A 415 -21.68 -37.40 25.34
C ILE A 415 -22.79 -37.23 26.38
N PRO A 416 -22.48 -36.98 27.66
CA PRO A 416 -23.50 -36.59 28.62
C PRO A 416 -24.27 -35.36 28.14
N TYR A 417 -25.60 -35.40 28.15
CA TYR A 417 -26.40 -34.25 27.79
C TYR A 417 -26.38 -33.23 28.94
N GLN A 418 -25.81 -32.05 28.69
CA GLN A 418 -25.81 -30.94 29.64
C GLN A 418 -26.00 -29.63 28.87
N ALA A 419 -27.08 -28.90 29.14
CA ALA A 419 -27.40 -27.66 28.42
C ALA A 419 -26.27 -26.61 28.50
N LEU A 420 -25.53 -26.56 29.61
CA LEU A 420 -24.41 -25.64 29.83
C LEU A 420 -23.06 -26.15 29.29
N LYS A 421 -23.01 -27.37 28.71
CA LYS A 421 -21.83 -27.93 28.04
C LYS A 421 -22.24 -28.41 26.64
N PRO A 422 -22.60 -27.48 25.75
CA PRO A 422 -23.08 -27.84 24.43
C PRO A 422 -21.99 -28.55 23.63
N TYR A 423 -22.41 -29.43 22.73
CA TYR A 423 -21.50 -29.96 21.72
C TYR A 423 -21.01 -28.84 20.80
N ARG A 424 -19.72 -28.88 20.51
CA ARG A 424 -19.09 -28.03 19.50
C ARG A 424 -18.30 -28.91 18.54
N PRO A 425 -18.44 -28.71 17.23
CA PRO A 425 -17.62 -29.41 16.24
C PRO A 425 -16.14 -29.07 16.44
N ALA A 426 -15.28 -30.05 16.16
CA ALA A 426 -13.83 -29.82 16.17
C ALA A 426 -13.44 -28.88 15.01
N PRO A 427 -12.60 -27.86 15.25
CA PRO A 427 -12.15 -26.96 14.19
C PRO A 427 -11.43 -27.73 13.08
N ILE A 428 -11.80 -27.46 11.83
CA ILE A 428 -11.12 -28.01 10.65
C ILE A 428 -10.01 -27.05 10.26
N ARG A 429 -8.81 -27.59 9.97
CA ARG A 429 -7.65 -26.77 9.57
C ARG A 429 -8.00 -25.96 8.33
N TRP A 430 -7.68 -24.66 8.38
CA TRP A 430 -7.83 -23.77 7.23
C TRP A 430 -6.98 -24.22 6.04
N PRO A 431 -7.50 -24.12 4.80
CA PRO A 431 -6.67 -24.29 3.61
C PRO A 431 -5.56 -23.23 3.63
N GLN A 432 -4.36 -23.60 3.18
CA GLN A 432 -3.20 -22.71 3.20
C GLN A 432 -2.67 -22.43 1.79
N VAL A 433 -2.25 -21.19 1.57
CA VAL A 433 -1.49 -20.75 0.39
C VAL A 433 -0.03 -20.61 0.78
N SER A 434 0.82 -21.58 0.40
CA SER A 434 2.23 -21.63 0.81
C SER A 434 3.16 -20.65 0.07
N GLY A 435 2.64 -19.86 -0.87
CA GLY A 435 3.41 -18.92 -1.71
C GLY A 435 2.60 -17.67 -2.06
N THR A 436 2.95 -17.03 -3.17
CA THR A 436 2.20 -15.87 -3.66
C THR A 436 1.28 -16.21 -4.82
N LEU A 437 0.12 -15.57 -4.89
CA LEU A 437 -0.78 -15.64 -6.05
C LEU A 437 -0.72 -14.34 -6.86
N PRO A 438 -0.75 -14.40 -8.19
CA PRO A 438 -0.78 -13.21 -9.02
C PRO A 438 -2.15 -12.51 -8.91
N ALA A 439 -2.10 -11.20 -8.82
CA ALA A 439 -3.27 -10.32 -8.90
C ALA A 439 -2.89 -9.04 -9.64
N ARG A 440 -3.89 -8.22 -9.99
CA ARG A 440 -3.67 -6.90 -10.58
C ARG A 440 -4.32 -5.81 -9.75
N VAL A 441 -3.61 -4.70 -9.56
CA VAL A 441 -4.17 -3.50 -8.93
C VAL A 441 -5.36 -3.01 -9.77
N THR A 442 -6.46 -2.67 -9.12
CA THR A 442 -7.71 -2.29 -9.78
C THR A 442 -8.29 -1.00 -9.19
N SER A 443 -8.90 -0.19 -10.04
CA SER A 443 -9.53 1.09 -9.73
C SER A 443 -10.87 1.24 -10.45
N PRO A 444 -11.88 1.92 -9.86
CA PRO A 444 -13.20 2.07 -10.47
C PRO A 444 -13.21 2.69 -11.87
N ASP A 445 -12.35 3.69 -12.11
CA ASP A 445 -12.38 4.52 -13.33
C ASP A 445 -11.04 4.56 -14.10
N ASN A 446 -10.20 3.52 -13.93
CA ASN A 446 -8.86 3.48 -14.53
C ASN A 446 -8.04 4.73 -14.14
N ASP A 447 -7.95 4.97 -12.83
CA ASP A 447 -7.28 6.13 -12.25
C ASP A 447 -5.86 6.24 -12.84
N THR A 448 -5.51 7.43 -13.31
CA THR A 448 -4.17 7.70 -13.83
C THR A 448 -3.12 7.60 -12.72
N TYR A 449 -3.55 7.76 -11.47
CA TYR A 449 -2.76 7.61 -10.26
C TYR A 449 -3.10 6.28 -9.55
N GLY A 450 -2.58 6.08 -8.33
CA GLY A 450 -2.91 4.90 -7.53
C GLY A 450 -4.24 5.06 -6.79
N TYR A 451 -5.20 4.16 -7.03
CA TYR A 451 -6.44 4.07 -6.25
C TYR A 451 -6.15 3.46 -4.87
N ILE A 452 -5.85 4.33 -3.90
CA ILE A 452 -5.50 3.96 -2.53
C ILE A 452 -6.44 4.59 -1.51
N ASP A 453 -6.64 3.90 -0.39
CA ASP A 453 -7.41 4.45 0.74
C ASP A 453 -6.58 5.39 1.62
N THR A 454 -7.21 5.93 2.68
CA THR A 454 -6.57 6.83 3.67
C THR A 454 -5.38 6.20 4.40
N HIS A 455 -5.20 4.88 4.31
CA HIS A 455 -4.10 4.13 4.92
C HIS A 455 -3.08 3.64 3.88
N GLY A 456 -3.23 4.01 2.60
CA GLY A 456 -2.34 3.61 1.52
C GLY A 456 -2.46 2.14 1.10
N ARG A 457 -3.64 1.53 1.29
CA ARG A 457 -3.96 0.17 0.84
C ARG A 457 -4.57 0.18 -0.56
N TYR A 458 -4.55 -0.97 -1.22
CA TYR A 458 -4.98 -1.14 -2.61
C TYR A 458 -6.19 -2.07 -2.72
N ARG A 459 -6.93 -1.97 -3.82
CA ARG A 459 -7.83 -3.05 -4.28
C ARG A 459 -7.09 -3.84 -5.36
N VAL A 460 -7.31 -5.15 -5.39
CA VAL A 460 -6.70 -6.05 -6.37
C VAL A 460 -7.73 -7.01 -6.95
N LYS A 461 -7.53 -7.46 -8.18
CA LYS A 461 -8.27 -8.55 -8.79
C LYS A 461 -7.40 -9.79 -8.79
N PHE A 462 -7.81 -10.82 -8.05
CA PHE A 462 -7.14 -12.12 -8.03
C PHE A 462 -7.40 -12.89 -9.33
N ASN A 463 -6.38 -13.54 -9.87
CA ASN A 463 -6.54 -14.31 -11.11
C ASN A 463 -7.36 -15.60 -10.94
N PHE A 464 -7.38 -16.17 -9.73
CA PHE A 464 -8.15 -17.39 -9.46
C PHE A 464 -9.66 -17.12 -9.29
N ASP A 465 -10.03 -15.88 -9.01
CA ASP A 465 -11.43 -15.51 -8.81
C ASP A 465 -12.09 -15.29 -10.16
N LEU A 466 -12.98 -16.21 -10.51
CA LEU A 466 -13.69 -16.21 -11.79
C LEU A 466 -14.99 -15.43 -11.72
N LYS A 467 -15.41 -14.97 -10.54
CA LYS A 467 -16.64 -14.18 -10.38
C LYS A 467 -16.47 -12.82 -11.04
N ALA A 468 -17.52 -12.37 -11.71
CA ALA A 468 -17.57 -11.01 -12.27
C ALA A 468 -17.88 -10.02 -11.14
N TRP A 469 -17.02 -9.02 -11.00
CA TRP A 469 -17.15 -7.95 -10.02
C TRP A 469 -17.14 -6.60 -10.72
N LYS A 470 -17.72 -5.57 -10.07
CA LYS A 470 -17.49 -4.19 -10.48
C LYS A 470 -16.00 -3.86 -10.28
N LYS A 471 -15.40 -3.17 -11.25
CA LYS A 471 -14.01 -2.74 -11.15
C LYS A 471 -13.80 -1.83 -9.92
N GLY A 472 -12.70 -2.03 -9.19
CA GLY A 472 -12.42 -1.37 -7.91
C GLY A 472 -13.05 -2.02 -6.67
N THR A 473 -13.79 -3.13 -6.82
CA THR A 473 -14.47 -3.83 -5.70
C THR A 473 -14.18 -5.33 -5.65
N GLU A 474 -13.16 -5.82 -6.36
CA GLU A 474 -12.87 -7.25 -6.56
C GLU A 474 -12.21 -7.94 -5.35
N SER A 475 -11.55 -7.19 -4.47
CA SER A 475 -10.99 -7.69 -3.20
C SER A 475 -11.29 -6.72 -2.08
N LEU A 476 -11.05 -7.07 -0.82
CA LEU A 476 -10.89 -6.08 0.25
C LEU A 476 -9.70 -5.13 0.02
N TRP A 477 -9.55 -4.12 0.88
CA TRP A 477 -8.35 -3.28 0.93
C TRP A 477 -7.13 -4.06 1.45
N VAL A 478 -6.13 -4.25 0.59
CA VAL A 478 -4.89 -5.01 0.87
C VAL A 478 -3.69 -4.10 1.11
N ARG A 479 -2.86 -4.43 2.11
CA ARG A 479 -1.63 -3.67 2.41
C ARG A 479 -0.54 -3.97 1.38
N LEU A 480 0.33 -2.99 1.14
CA LEU A 480 1.57 -3.16 0.39
C LEU A 480 2.75 -3.30 1.36
N ALA A 481 3.49 -4.40 1.26
CA ALA A 481 4.79 -4.56 1.91
C ALA A 481 5.78 -3.57 1.29
N LYS A 482 6.54 -2.88 2.15
CA LYS A 482 7.43 -1.78 1.74
C LYS A 482 8.86 -2.07 2.21
N PRO A 483 9.90 -1.67 1.43
CA PRO A 483 11.29 -1.81 1.85
C PRO A 483 11.62 -1.05 3.15
N TYR A 484 10.95 0.07 3.40
CA TYR A 484 11.14 0.90 4.60
C TYR A 484 9.85 1.65 4.92
N SER A 485 9.43 1.66 6.19
CA SER A 485 8.20 2.33 6.63
C SER A 485 8.28 2.71 8.11
N GLY A 486 7.70 3.85 8.47
CA GLY A 486 7.52 4.34 9.83
C GLY A 486 6.33 5.30 9.91
N ASN A 487 6.25 6.10 10.98
CA ASN A 487 5.11 6.99 11.22
C ASN A 487 5.00 8.13 10.18
N THR A 488 6.10 8.85 9.92
CA THR A 488 6.15 10.01 9.01
C THR A 488 7.20 9.86 7.90
N TYR A 489 7.77 8.66 7.75
CA TYR A 489 8.85 8.36 6.81
C TYR A 489 8.67 6.97 6.20
N GLY A 490 9.27 6.73 5.03
CA GLY A 490 9.24 5.42 4.38
C GLY A 490 9.41 5.49 2.86
N PHE A 491 9.29 4.33 2.21
CA PHE A 491 9.30 4.16 0.76
C PHE A 491 7.89 3.82 0.27
N HIS A 492 7.30 4.69 -0.55
CA HIS A 492 6.00 4.45 -1.16
C HIS A 492 5.96 5.04 -2.57
N PHE A 493 5.99 4.17 -3.58
CA PHE A 493 5.63 4.51 -4.96
C PHE A 493 4.24 3.95 -5.23
N PRO A 494 3.21 4.78 -5.43
CA PRO A 494 1.86 4.29 -5.64
C PRO A 494 1.78 3.34 -6.84
N LEU A 495 1.18 2.17 -6.65
CA LEU A 495 0.90 1.25 -7.74
C LEU A 495 -0.34 1.73 -8.50
N ILE A 496 -0.24 1.77 -9.83
CA ILE A 496 -1.33 2.24 -10.71
C ILE A 496 -2.20 1.08 -11.19
N ASP A 497 -3.38 1.39 -11.71
CA ASP A 497 -4.29 0.39 -12.29
C ASP A 497 -3.58 -0.54 -13.28
N GLY A 498 -3.87 -1.83 -13.20
CA GLY A 498 -3.29 -2.87 -14.06
C GLY A 498 -1.92 -3.39 -13.63
N THR A 499 -1.24 -2.74 -12.68
CA THR A 499 0.06 -3.20 -12.14
C THR A 499 -0.07 -4.62 -11.61
N GLU A 500 0.76 -5.54 -12.13
CA GLU A 500 0.81 -6.90 -11.63
C GLU A 500 1.49 -6.95 -10.26
N VAL A 501 0.89 -7.70 -9.34
CA VAL A 501 1.35 -7.83 -7.97
C VAL A 501 1.32 -9.28 -7.52
N ALA A 502 2.30 -9.65 -6.71
CA ALA A 502 2.34 -10.93 -6.02
C ALA A 502 1.67 -10.78 -4.65
N ILE A 503 0.57 -11.49 -4.42
CA ILE A 503 -0.17 -11.48 -3.16
C ILE A 503 0.31 -12.61 -2.28
N ALA A 504 0.87 -12.28 -1.12
CA ALA A 504 1.16 -13.23 -0.05
C ALA A 504 0.04 -13.24 0.98
N PHE A 505 0.02 -14.29 1.80
CA PHE A 505 -1.04 -14.56 2.77
C PHE A 505 -0.42 -14.74 4.16
N MET A 506 -0.92 -14.00 5.15
CA MET A 506 -0.39 -14.06 6.52
C MET A 506 -0.60 -15.47 7.09
N ASN A 507 0.49 -16.15 7.46
CA ASN A 507 0.50 -17.57 7.86
C ASN A 507 -0.18 -18.52 6.85
N GLY A 508 -0.17 -18.14 5.57
CA GLY A 508 -0.85 -18.87 4.50
C GLY A 508 -2.38 -18.78 4.51
N ASN A 509 -2.99 -17.99 5.40
CA ASN A 509 -4.46 -17.86 5.47
C ASN A 509 -5.01 -17.08 4.25
N PRO A 510 -5.82 -17.72 3.38
CA PRO A 510 -6.40 -17.09 2.18
C PRO A 510 -7.15 -15.78 2.44
N ASP A 511 -7.70 -15.60 3.65
CA ASP A 511 -8.49 -14.41 4.00
C ASP A 511 -7.65 -13.22 4.46
N ARG A 512 -6.33 -13.41 4.60
CA ARG A 512 -5.40 -12.37 5.06
C ARG A 512 -4.35 -12.00 4.00
N PRO A 513 -4.78 -11.54 2.81
CA PRO A 513 -3.85 -11.18 1.74
C PRO A 513 -3.15 -9.84 1.98
N TYR A 514 -1.92 -9.74 1.49
CA TYR A 514 -1.17 -8.49 1.32
C TYR A 514 -0.31 -8.55 0.06
N ILE A 515 -0.07 -7.40 -0.56
CA ILE A 515 0.85 -7.30 -1.70
C ILE A 515 2.27 -7.42 -1.16
N ALA A 516 2.98 -8.46 -1.57
CA ALA A 516 4.39 -8.67 -1.23
C ALA A 516 5.31 -7.86 -2.15
N HIS A 517 5.06 -7.89 -3.46
CA HIS A 517 5.89 -7.24 -4.47
C HIS A 517 5.04 -6.82 -5.69
N ALA A 518 5.50 -5.78 -6.39
CA ALA A 518 5.07 -5.50 -7.76
C ALA A 518 5.92 -6.31 -8.74
N MET A 519 5.31 -6.75 -9.83
CA MET A 519 5.95 -7.60 -10.85
C MET A 519 5.84 -6.94 -12.24
N HIS A 520 6.81 -7.24 -13.10
CA HIS A 520 6.73 -6.95 -14.53
C HIS A 520 6.19 -8.16 -15.29
N ASP A 521 5.54 -7.92 -16.43
CA ASP A 521 4.96 -8.97 -17.28
C ASP A 521 5.34 -8.76 -18.76
N SER A 522 4.87 -9.63 -19.66
CA SER A 522 5.22 -9.53 -21.09
C SER A 522 4.65 -8.29 -21.79
N ALA A 523 3.54 -7.73 -21.29
CA ALA A 523 2.96 -6.49 -21.81
C ALA A 523 3.59 -5.24 -21.16
N HIS A 524 4.10 -5.39 -19.93
CA HIS A 524 4.73 -4.35 -19.12
C HIS A 524 6.12 -4.80 -18.64
N PRO A 525 7.12 -4.88 -19.55
CA PRO A 525 8.45 -5.36 -19.21
C PRO A 525 9.21 -4.39 -18.31
N ASP A 526 10.23 -4.91 -17.62
CA ASP A 526 11.12 -4.09 -16.80
C ASP A 526 11.83 -3.00 -17.62
N HIS A 527 12.15 -1.89 -16.97
CA HIS A 527 12.92 -0.80 -17.56
C HIS A 527 14.39 -1.15 -17.82
N VAL A 528 14.93 -2.14 -17.10
CA VAL A 528 16.28 -2.67 -17.26
C VAL A 528 16.20 -4.08 -17.86
N THR A 529 16.75 -4.23 -19.05
CA THR A 529 16.74 -5.46 -19.86
C THR A 529 18.15 -5.73 -20.38
N THR A 530 18.33 -6.81 -21.15
CA THR A 530 19.62 -7.17 -21.78
C THR A 530 20.27 -6.01 -22.57
N ILE A 531 19.47 -5.11 -23.16
CA ILE A 531 19.95 -3.97 -23.96
C ILE A 531 20.66 -2.91 -23.09
N ASN A 532 20.31 -2.81 -21.81
CA ASN A 532 20.79 -1.77 -20.89
C ASN A 532 21.09 -2.32 -19.48
N LYS A 533 21.55 -3.57 -19.40
CA LYS A 533 21.81 -4.35 -18.16
C LYS A 533 22.82 -3.76 -17.17
N HIS A 534 23.51 -2.70 -17.55
CA HIS A 534 24.44 -1.95 -16.69
C HIS A 534 23.75 -0.81 -15.93
N ARG A 535 22.42 -0.67 -16.06
CA ARG A 535 21.66 0.42 -15.46
C ARG A 535 21.01 0.03 -14.15
N ASN A 536 21.05 0.98 -13.22
CA ASN A 536 20.25 1.00 -11.99
C ASN A 536 19.36 2.24 -12.07
N VAL A 537 18.03 2.08 -12.00
CA VAL A 537 17.10 3.19 -12.29
C VAL A 537 15.92 3.20 -11.32
N ILE A 538 15.66 4.36 -10.73
CA ILE A 538 14.36 4.70 -10.16
C ILE A 538 13.69 5.65 -11.15
N ARG A 539 12.50 5.31 -11.63
CA ARG A 539 11.75 6.10 -12.61
C ARG A 539 10.26 6.11 -12.25
N THR A 540 9.68 7.30 -12.27
CA THR A 540 8.22 7.49 -12.12
C THR A 540 7.52 7.54 -13.49
N PRO A 541 6.17 7.41 -13.55
CA PRO A 541 5.43 7.47 -14.81
C PRO A 541 5.66 8.74 -15.64
N ALA A 542 5.81 9.90 -14.99
CA ALA A 542 6.18 11.17 -15.63
C ALA A 542 7.67 11.26 -16.03
N ASN A 543 8.40 10.14 -15.92
CA ASN A 543 9.82 10.01 -16.27
C ASN A 543 10.76 10.92 -15.44
N ASN A 544 10.37 11.25 -14.20
CA ASN A 544 11.32 11.72 -13.20
C ASN A 544 12.22 10.55 -12.84
N LYS A 545 13.54 10.72 -12.92
CA LYS A 545 14.47 9.59 -12.80
C LYS A 545 15.72 9.93 -12.01
N LEU A 546 16.15 8.94 -11.23
CA LEU A 546 17.54 8.77 -10.80
C LEU A 546 18.07 7.55 -11.55
N ARG A 547 19.06 7.76 -12.41
CA ARG A 547 19.71 6.70 -13.20
C ARG A 547 21.19 6.67 -12.89
N MET A 548 21.70 5.48 -12.62
CA MET A 548 23.13 5.18 -12.53
C MET A 548 23.46 4.14 -13.59
N ASP A 549 24.53 4.34 -14.33
CA ASP A 549 24.95 3.46 -15.42
C ASP A 549 26.40 3.04 -15.16
N ASP A 550 26.63 1.74 -14.98
CA ASP A 550 27.91 1.15 -14.58
C ASP A 550 28.70 0.59 -15.78
N LYS A 551 28.40 1.05 -17.00
CA LYS A 551 29.18 0.65 -18.17
C LYS A 551 30.62 1.15 -18.02
N ARG A 552 31.56 0.21 -17.90
CA ARG A 552 32.99 0.50 -17.68
C ARG A 552 33.56 1.49 -18.68
N GLY A 553 34.17 2.56 -18.17
CA GLY A 553 34.75 3.66 -18.95
C GLY A 553 33.72 4.68 -19.46
N GLN A 554 32.44 4.51 -19.13
CA GLN A 554 31.32 5.37 -19.50
C GLN A 554 30.33 5.53 -18.32
N GLU A 555 30.83 5.37 -17.09
CA GLU A 555 30.03 5.47 -15.89
C GLU A 555 29.42 6.86 -15.76
N HIS A 556 28.14 6.92 -15.40
CA HIS A 556 27.47 8.20 -15.18
C HIS A 556 26.26 8.10 -14.26
N ILE A 557 25.93 9.23 -13.63
CA ILE A 557 24.72 9.43 -12.82
C ILE A 557 23.90 10.56 -13.45
N LYS A 558 22.59 10.33 -13.56
CA LYS A 558 21.62 11.30 -14.03
C LYS A 558 20.47 11.43 -13.04
N LEU A 559 20.28 12.63 -12.53
CA LEU A 559 19.07 13.05 -11.82
C LEU A 559 18.32 14.03 -12.73
N ALA A 560 17.11 13.69 -13.14
CA ALA A 560 16.38 14.51 -14.12
C ALA A 560 14.86 14.42 -13.98
N THR A 561 14.22 15.51 -14.37
CA THR A 561 12.80 15.59 -14.68
C THR A 561 12.60 15.94 -16.16
N GLU A 562 11.46 15.55 -16.72
CA GLU A 562 11.09 16.00 -18.07
C GLU A 562 10.54 17.43 -18.08
N TYR A 563 10.08 17.94 -16.93
CA TYR A 563 9.61 19.31 -16.79
C TYR A 563 10.78 20.30 -16.83
N GLY A 564 10.75 21.25 -17.78
CA GLY A 564 11.85 22.21 -17.98
C GLY A 564 13.20 21.58 -18.38
N LYS A 565 13.22 20.27 -18.71
CA LYS A 565 14.45 19.46 -18.94
C LYS A 565 15.54 19.67 -17.87
N SER A 566 15.13 19.93 -16.63
CA SER A 566 16.03 20.17 -15.51
C SER A 566 16.77 18.90 -15.11
N GLN A 567 18.10 18.97 -15.09
CA GLN A 567 18.95 17.81 -14.87
C GLN A 567 20.32 18.14 -14.26
N LEU A 568 20.80 17.22 -13.41
CA LEU A 568 22.19 17.08 -13.00
C LEU A 568 22.75 15.82 -13.65
N ASN A 569 23.78 15.98 -14.47
CA ASN A 569 24.51 14.88 -15.10
C ASN A 569 25.95 14.85 -14.57
N LEU A 570 26.45 13.67 -14.22
CA LEU A 570 27.79 13.42 -13.69
C LEU A 570 28.45 12.25 -14.45
N GLY A 571 29.74 12.35 -14.76
CA GLY A 571 30.53 11.30 -15.45
C GLY A 571 30.52 11.45 -16.96
N HIS A 572 30.16 10.38 -17.67
CA HIS A 572 30.05 10.33 -19.14
C HIS A 572 28.70 10.87 -19.64
N LEU A 573 28.69 12.08 -20.20
CA LEU A 573 27.47 12.75 -20.66
C LEU A 573 27.16 12.35 -22.10
N VAL A 574 25.92 11.98 -22.37
CA VAL A 574 25.44 11.58 -23.70
C VAL A 574 24.24 12.37 -24.16
N ASP A 575 24.07 12.50 -25.48
CA ASP A 575 22.88 13.07 -26.11
C ASP A 575 21.71 12.06 -26.19
N ASN A 576 20.62 12.45 -26.86
CA ASN A 576 19.45 11.58 -27.07
C ASN A 576 19.73 10.36 -27.98
N LYS A 577 20.78 10.41 -28.80
CA LYS A 577 21.27 9.31 -29.65
C LYS A 577 22.32 8.45 -28.96
N LYS A 578 22.63 8.73 -27.69
CA LYS A 578 23.68 8.08 -26.89
C LYS A 578 25.10 8.39 -27.39
N ALA A 579 25.28 9.43 -28.21
CA ALA A 579 26.59 9.92 -28.58
C ALA A 579 27.17 10.74 -27.43
N GLN A 580 28.49 10.62 -27.22
CA GLN A 580 29.19 11.38 -26.19
C GLN A 580 29.04 12.88 -26.47
N ARG A 581 28.60 13.61 -25.45
CA ARG A 581 28.44 15.07 -25.47
C ARG A 581 29.48 15.76 -24.59
N GLY A 582 30.02 15.07 -23.58
CA GLY A 582 31.05 15.60 -22.71
C GLY A 582 31.40 14.65 -21.56
N GLU A 583 32.33 15.08 -20.71
CA GLU A 583 32.76 14.41 -19.48
C GLU A 583 32.69 15.40 -18.31
N GLY A 584 32.56 14.89 -17.07
CA GLY A 584 32.58 15.72 -15.86
C GLY A 584 31.18 15.95 -15.30
N PHE A 585 30.75 17.20 -15.14
CA PHE A 585 29.41 17.51 -14.64
C PHE A 585 28.70 18.58 -15.48
N GLU A 586 27.37 18.49 -15.52
CA GLU A 586 26.52 19.54 -16.07
C GLU A 586 25.29 19.73 -15.18
N LEU A 587 25.02 20.98 -14.80
CA LEU A 587 23.72 21.44 -14.33
C LEU A 587 23.02 22.17 -15.49
N ARG A 588 21.85 21.69 -15.91
CA ARG A 588 21.10 22.25 -17.04
C ARG A 588 19.60 22.37 -16.71
N THR A 589 18.98 23.43 -17.19
CA THR A 589 17.53 23.63 -17.27
C THR A 589 17.22 24.45 -18.54
N ASP A 590 16.05 24.22 -19.14
CA ASP A 590 15.48 25.08 -20.20
C ASP A 590 14.66 26.24 -19.59
N GLU A 591 14.45 26.24 -18.27
CA GLU A 591 13.80 27.28 -17.48
C GLU A 591 14.85 28.18 -16.78
N TRP A 592 14.44 28.93 -15.77
CA TRP A 592 15.35 29.73 -14.94
C TRP A 592 16.26 28.85 -14.06
N GLY A 593 17.52 29.26 -13.90
CA GLY A 593 18.49 28.67 -12.99
C GLY A 593 19.08 29.70 -12.03
N ALA A 594 19.23 29.34 -10.76
CA ALA A 594 19.86 30.18 -9.74
C ALA A 594 20.84 29.34 -8.92
N ILE A 595 22.06 29.86 -8.71
CA ILE A 595 23.05 29.30 -7.78
C ILE A 595 23.21 30.30 -6.63
N ALA A 596 22.70 29.94 -5.46
CA ALA A 596 22.69 30.82 -4.29
C ALA A 596 23.44 30.16 -3.12
N ALA A 597 24.38 30.91 -2.53
CA ALA A 597 25.14 30.49 -1.36
C ALA A 597 25.27 31.67 -0.39
N ASN A 598 24.51 31.65 0.71
CA ASN A 598 24.45 32.76 1.67
C ASN A 598 25.79 33.08 2.35
N LYS A 599 26.73 32.12 2.35
CA LYS A 599 28.10 32.31 2.85
C LYS A 599 29.09 32.69 1.74
N GLY A 600 28.64 32.97 0.52
CA GLY A 600 29.50 33.25 -0.64
C GLY A 600 29.69 32.06 -1.59
N LEU A 601 30.21 32.35 -2.79
CA LEU A 601 30.45 31.40 -3.87
C LEU A 601 31.92 31.47 -4.33
N TYR A 602 32.61 30.33 -4.33
CA TYR A 602 33.97 30.19 -4.86
C TYR A 602 33.95 29.38 -6.16
N LEU A 603 34.35 30.00 -7.27
CA LEU A 603 34.47 29.35 -8.58
C LEU A 603 35.96 29.21 -8.92
N THR A 604 36.45 27.98 -8.98
CA THR A 604 37.87 27.72 -9.21
C THR A 604 38.15 26.62 -10.23
N THR A 605 39.23 26.78 -10.97
CA THR A 605 39.81 25.72 -11.82
C THR A 605 40.97 24.99 -11.12
N GLN A 606 41.44 25.52 -9.99
CA GLN A 606 42.47 24.88 -9.19
C GLN A 606 41.82 23.80 -8.33
N THR A 607 42.24 22.55 -8.54
CA THR A 607 41.77 21.41 -7.76
C THR A 607 42.93 20.46 -7.52
N GLU A 608 42.91 19.79 -6.37
CA GLU A 608 43.78 18.65 -6.14
C GLU A 608 43.20 17.41 -6.85
N PRO A 609 44.02 16.62 -7.57
CA PRO A 609 43.56 15.40 -8.20
C PRO A 609 42.85 14.50 -7.19
N LYS A 610 41.67 13.98 -7.57
CA LYS A 610 40.86 13.06 -6.73
C LYS A 610 40.39 13.67 -5.40
N ALA A 611 40.22 14.99 -5.33
CA ALA A 611 39.69 15.69 -4.16
C ALA A 611 40.48 15.43 -2.86
N GLN A 612 41.82 15.34 -2.95
CA GLN A 612 42.68 15.14 -1.78
C GLN A 612 42.80 16.40 -0.89
N GLY A 613 42.51 17.59 -1.43
CA GLY A 613 42.50 18.86 -0.71
C GLY A 613 41.15 19.20 -0.06
N LYS A 614 41.07 20.36 0.60
CA LYS A 614 39.82 20.90 1.13
C LYS A 614 38.97 21.51 -0.01
N GLN A 615 37.65 21.41 0.08
CA GLN A 615 36.73 22.02 -0.89
C GLN A 615 36.93 23.55 -1.02
N LEU A 616 37.25 24.22 0.09
CA LEU A 616 37.54 25.66 0.14
C LEU A 616 39.05 25.91 0.31
N ASP A 617 39.90 25.17 -0.41
CA ASP A 617 41.30 25.57 -0.53
C ASP A 617 41.41 26.77 -1.48
N MET A 618 41.63 27.94 -0.88
CA MET A 618 41.64 29.24 -1.56
C MET A 618 43.01 29.90 -1.50
N GLN A 619 44.06 29.18 -1.07
CA GLN A 619 45.37 29.78 -0.81
C GLN A 619 45.94 30.53 -2.01
N ALA A 620 45.90 29.95 -3.21
CA ALA A 620 46.41 30.64 -4.41
C ALA A 620 45.55 31.86 -4.80
N ALA A 621 44.22 31.77 -4.62
CA ALA A 621 43.32 32.90 -4.86
C ALA A 621 43.59 34.05 -3.89
N ILE A 622 43.83 33.74 -2.60
CA ILE A 622 44.19 34.72 -1.57
C ILE A 622 45.55 35.34 -1.88
N SER A 623 46.57 34.55 -2.22
CA SER A 623 47.89 35.05 -2.62
C SER A 623 47.80 35.98 -3.84
N GLN A 624 46.91 35.70 -4.79
CA GLN A 624 46.69 36.59 -5.94
C GLN A 624 46.07 37.94 -5.53
N LEU A 625 45.12 37.95 -4.59
CA LEU A 625 44.57 39.20 -4.03
C LEU A 625 45.64 39.99 -3.25
N GLU A 626 46.50 39.31 -2.49
CA GLU A 626 47.63 39.93 -1.78
C GLU A 626 48.64 40.58 -2.73
N ASN A 627 48.99 39.90 -3.82
CA ASN A 627 49.87 40.44 -4.86
C ASN A 627 49.27 41.68 -5.52
N ALA A 628 47.99 41.63 -5.90
CA ALA A 628 47.29 42.76 -6.50
C ALA A 628 47.26 43.99 -5.57
N LEU A 629 46.98 43.76 -4.28
CA LEU A 629 47.01 44.81 -3.26
C LEU A 629 48.41 45.40 -3.08
N SER A 630 49.46 44.58 -3.10
CA SER A 630 50.86 45.03 -3.00
C SER A 630 51.23 45.98 -4.14
N ILE A 631 50.84 45.64 -5.38
CA ILE A 631 51.03 46.51 -6.56
C ILE A 631 50.30 47.84 -6.37
N ALA A 632 49.03 47.80 -5.94
CA ALA A 632 48.22 49.00 -5.72
C ALA A 632 48.86 49.93 -4.66
N LYS A 633 49.35 49.38 -3.54
CA LYS A 633 50.06 50.14 -2.49
C LYS A 633 51.37 50.75 -2.98
N ALA A 634 52.15 50.02 -3.79
CA ALA A 634 53.37 50.54 -4.37
C ALA A 634 53.11 51.74 -5.31
N LEU A 635 52.07 51.65 -6.14
CA LEU A 635 51.66 52.74 -7.04
C LEU A 635 51.06 53.92 -6.27
N GLN A 636 50.24 53.66 -5.24
CA GLN A 636 49.69 54.67 -4.35
C GLN A 636 50.81 55.51 -3.71
N ASN A 637 51.82 54.85 -3.11
CA ASN A 637 52.96 55.53 -2.49
C ASN A 637 53.73 56.43 -3.48
N ALA A 638 53.93 55.96 -4.71
CA ALA A 638 54.59 56.75 -5.75
C ALA A 638 53.74 57.97 -6.21
N ALA A 639 52.42 57.79 -6.31
CA ALA A 639 51.49 58.86 -6.64
C ALA A 639 51.43 59.94 -5.56
N SER A 640 51.36 59.54 -4.27
CA SER A 640 51.33 60.49 -3.15
C SER A 640 52.61 61.33 -3.03
N GLN A 641 53.78 60.77 -3.34
CA GLN A 641 55.04 61.53 -3.40
C GLN A 641 55.07 62.59 -4.52
N SER A 642 54.17 62.48 -5.50
CA SER A 642 54.07 63.37 -6.65
C SER A 642 52.85 64.30 -6.57
N ASP A 643 52.20 64.39 -5.40
CA ASP A 643 50.92 65.09 -5.19
C ASP A 643 49.82 64.67 -6.20
N ALA A 644 49.87 63.43 -6.69
CA ALA A 644 48.88 62.86 -7.60
C ALA A 644 47.76 62.14 -6.82
N HIS A 645 46.59 61.99 -7.48
CA HIS A 645 45.47 61.24 -6.91
C HIS A 645 45.89 59.79 -6.59
N SER A 646 45.56 59.33 -5.39
CA SER A 646 45.98 58.04 -4.84
C SER A 646 44.90 56.98 -5.01
N ALA A 647 45.29 55.72 -5.24
CA ALA A 647 44.36 54.60 -5.34
C ALA A 647 43.72 54.27 -3.98
N ASP A 648 42.48 53.76 -3.96
CA ASP A 648 41.80 53.26 -2.77
C ASP A 648 42.27 51.83 -2.45
N THR A 649 43.28 51.73 -1.58
CA THR A 649 43.85 50.46 -1.13
C THR A 649 43.15 49.89 0.09
N ASP A 650 42.44 50.71 0.87
CA ASP A 650 41.72 50.29 2.08
C ASP A 650 40.51 49.41 1.72
N SER A 651 39.72 49.81 0.71
CA SER A 651 38.60 49.00 0.22
C SER A 651 39.07 47.66 -0.36
N GLN A 652 40.25 47.61 -0.98
CA GLN A 652 40.84 46.36 -1.50
C GLN A 652 41.27 45.42 -0.36
N ASP A 653 41.86 45.96 0.70
CA ASP A 653 42.21 45.20 1.90
C ASP A 653 40.96 44.60 2.57
N GLN A 654 39.88 45.38 2.68
CA GLN A 654 38.61 44.91 3.23
C GLN A 654 37.98 43.82 2.34
N LEU A 655 37.98 43.99 1.02
CA LEU A 655 37.46 42.99 0.09
C LEU A 655 38.23 41.67 0.21
N LYS A 656 39.57 41.73 0.28
CA LYS A 656 40.41 40.55 0.52
C LYS A 656 40.04 39.85 1.83
N ALA A 657 39.87 40.59 2.92
CA ALA A 657 39.48 40.02 4.21
C ALA A 657 38.11 39.32 4.14
N ASN A 658 37.13 39.95 3.47
CA ASN A 658 35.78 39.40 3.29
C ASN A 658 35.77 38.12 2.45
N LEU A 659 36.58 38.07 1.38
CA LEU A 659 36.63 36.93 0.46
C LEU A 659 37.56 35.81 0.94
N SER A 660 38.48 36.09 1.87
CA SER A 660 39.32 35.08 2.51
C SER A 660 38.43 34.10 3.27
N GLU A 661 38.47 32.83 2.88
CA GLU A 661 37.58 31.77 3.38
C GLU A 661 36.08 32.11 3.30
N LEU A 662 35.71 33.11 2.49
CA LEU A 662 34.35 33.65 2.39
C LEU A 662 33.74 33.99 3.77
N THR A 663 34.48 34.72 4.61
CA THR A 663 33.99 35.19 5.93
C THR A 663 32.75 36.08 5.81
N GLN A 664 32.55 36.73 4.66
CA GLN A 664 31.33 37.44 4.27
C GLN A 664 30.82 36.92 2.93
N SER A 665 29.54 37.18 2.63
CA SER A 665 28.95 36.81 1.33
C SER A 665 29.65 37.57 0.20
N GLY A 666 30.25 36.82 -0.73
CA GLY A 666 30.87 37.36 -1.93
C GLY A 666 31.08 36.28 -2.99
N LEU A 667 31.35 36.70 -4.21
CA LEU A 667 31.76 35.82 -5.31
C LEU A 667 33.28 35.98 -5.52
N LEU A 668 34.04 34.90 -5.33
CA LEU A 668 35.44 34.84 -5.74
C LEU A 668 35.59 33.86 -6.90
N ALA A 669 36.07 34.35 -8.04
CA ALA A 669 36.43 33.52 -9.17
C ALA A 669 37.96 33.53 -9.34
N TYR A 670 38.58 32.34 -9.39
CA TYR A 670 40.02 32.18 -9.54
C TYR A 670 40.35 31.12 -10.59
N ALA A 671 41.28 31.44 -11.48
CA ALA A 671 41.82 30.48 -12.43
C ALA A 671 43.28 30.84 -12.76
N GLN A 672 44.16 29.84 -12.73
CA GLN A 672 45.60 30.03 -12.97
C GLN A 672 45.90 30.54 -14.39
N GLU A 673 45.18 30.04 -15.40
CA GLU A 673 45.41 30.37 -16.81
C GLU A 673 44.63 31.62 -17.26
N GLY A 674 43.51 31.94 -16.60
CA GLY A 674 42.75 33.16 -16.89
C GLY A 674 41.24 33.05 -16.72
N ILE A 675 40.59 34.21 -16.72
CA ILE A 675 39.13 34.38 -16.65
C ILE A 675 38.73 35.33 -17.78
N ALA A 676 37.69 34.97 -18.55
CA ALA A 676 37.15 35.81 -19.62
C ALA A 676 35.68 36.15 -19.33
N LEU A 677 35.32 37.43 -19.47
CA LEU A 677 33.94 37.92 -19.44
C LEU A 677 33.63 38.49 -20.82
N THR A 678 32.70 37.87 -21.55
CA THR A 678 32.38 38.24 -22.94
C THR A 678 30.87 38.30 -23.14
N SER A 679 30.39 39.31 -23.87
CA SER A 679 29.00 39.45 -24.26
C SER A 679 28.94 40.07 -25.66
N PRO A 680 28.07 39.58 -26.57
CA PRO A 680 27.89 40.20 -27.88
C PRO A 680 27.21 41.58 -27.79
N GLU A 681 26.51 41.85 -26.69
CA GLU A 681 25.80 43.10 -26.46
C GLU A 681 26.55 43.93 -25.41
N ASN A 682 26.25 43.74 -24.13
CA ASN A 682 26.74 44.60 -23.06
C ASN A 682 27.43 43.80 -21.95
N ILE A 683 28.47 44.39 -21.36
CA ILE A 683 29.03 44.04 -20.06
C ILE A 683 28.95 45.30 -19.19
N GLN A 684 28.36 45.20 -18.00
CA GLN A 684 28.28 46.30 -17.04
C GLN A 684 28.94 45.88 -15.73
N LEU A 685 29.86 46.72 -15.23
CA LEU A 685 30.51 46.56 -13.93
C LEU A 685 30.18 47.80 -13.08
N THR A 686 29.42 47.62 -12.00
CA THR A 686 28.95 48.70 -11.13
C THR A 686 29.19 48.31 -9.68
N THR A 687 29.53 49.29 -8.85
CA THR A 687 29.76 49.13 -7.40
C THR A 687 29.36 50.42 -6.68
N GLY A 688 28.87 50.31 -5.45
CA GLY A 688 28.55 51.47 -4.61
C GLY A 688 29.74 52.00 -3.81
N ASN A 689 30.87 51.28 -3.77
CA ASN A 689 32.06 51.67 -3.03
C ASN A 689 33.25 51.95 -3.97
N SER A 690 33.98 50.92 -4.42
CA SER A 690 35.13 51.09 -5.32
C SER A 690 35.24 49.97 -6.38
N LEU A 691 35.67 50.35 -7.58
CA LEU A 691 35.99 49.45 -8.71
C LEU A 691 37.50 49.50 -8.95
N THR A 692 38.18 48.37 -8.86
CA THR A 692 39.63 48.27 -9.06
C THR A 692 39.95 47.34 -10.23
N LEU A 693 40.84 47.79 -11.12
CA LEU A 693 41.42 46.98 -12.20
C LEU A 693 42.95 46.99 -12.05
N THR A 694 43.51 45.91 -11.48
CA THR A 694 44.95 45.77 -11.25
C THR A 694 45.55 44.72 -12.17
N SER A 695 46.65 45.07 -12.84
CA SER A 695 47.49 44.13 -13.59
C SER A 695 48.96 44.31 -13.19
N GLU A 696 49.73 43.24 -13.21
CA GLU A 696 51.17 43.30 -12.91
C GLU A 696 51.99 43.81 -14.10
N ASN A 697 51.58 43.44 -15.32
CA ASN A 697 52.33 43.71 -16.55
C ASN A 697 51.70 44.82 -17.40
N GLN A 698 50.48 44.58 -17.91
CA GLN A 698 49.84 45.49 -18.87
C GLN A 698 48.32 45.48 -18.70
N THR A 699 47.71 46.65 -18.92
CA THR A 699 46.26 46.83 -19.03
C THR A 699 45.98 47.53 -20.36
N ASP A 700 45.27 46.84 -21.26
CA ASP A 700 44.86 47.40 -22.55
C ASP A 700 43.39 47.83 -22.51
N ILE A 701 43.10 49.08 -22.86
CA ILE A 701 41.74 49.60 -23.01
C ILE A 701 41.54 49.98 -24.47
N THR A 702 40.72 49.21 -25.18
CA THR A 702 40.50 49.38 -26.63
C THR A 702 39.02 49.51 -26.94
N ALA A 703 38.66 50.48 -27.77
CA ALA A 703 37.33 50.60 -28.36
C ALA A 703 37.45 50.96 -29.84
N LEU A 704 36.57 50.39 -30.67
CA LEU A 704 36.54 50.68 -32.11
C LEU A 704 36.02 52.10 -32.40
N LYS A 705 35.10 52.59 -31.57
CA LYS A 705 34.47 53.90 -31.72
C LYS A 705 35.02 54.87 -30.69
N ASN A 706 34.44 54.87 -29.50
CA ASN A 706 34.68 55.90 -28.50
C ASN A 706 35.14 55.28 -27.18
N ILE A 707 36.08 55.96 -26.51
CA ILE A 707 36.40 55.76 -25.10
C ILE A 707 36.00 57.05 -24.39
N THR A 708 35.13 56.95 -23.38
CA THR A 708 34.70 58.09 -22.55
C THR A 708 35.11 57.86 -21.10
N VAL A 709 35.80 58.83 -20.50
CA VAL A 709 36.18 58.81 -19.08
C VAL A 709 35.64 60.09 -18.43
N SER A 710 34.78 59.93 -17.43
CA SER A 710 34.11 61.02 -16.73
C SER A 710 34.17 60.78 -15.22
N SER A 711 34.37 61.85 -14.43
CA SER A 711 34.37 61.80 -12.96
C SER A 711 33.59 62.99 -12.40
N GLY A 712 32.91 62.80 -11.28
CA GLY A 712 32.16 63.86 -10.59
C GLY A 712 33.05 64.83 -9.81
N GLU A 713 34.25 64.39 -9.41
CA GLU A 713 35.19 65.20 -8.64
C GLU A 713 36.50 65.41 -9.42
N ALA A 714 37.28 64.35 -9.63
CA ALA A 714 38.57 64.44 -10.30
C ALA A 714 38.91 63.21 -11.14
N ILE A 715 39.67 63.42 -12.22
CA ILE A 715 40.34 62.37 -12.99
C ILE A 715 41.85 62.47 -12.72
N GLY A 716 42.44 61.42 -12.17
CA GLY A 716 43.89 61.33 -11.95
C GLY A 716 44.57 60.46 -13.01
N LEU A 717 45.59 61.01 -13.68
CA LEU A 717 46.47 60.25 -14.59
C LEU A 717 47.91 60.38 -14.09
N PHE A 718 48.53 59.26 -13.75
CA PHE A 718 49.88 59.22 -13.16
C PHE A 718 50.74 58.14 -13.85
N ALA A 719 51.97 58.51 -14.20
CA ALA A 719 52.98 57.59 -14.72
C ALA A 719 54.30 57.78 -13.97
N HIS A 720 54.82 56.71 -13.36
CA HIS A 720 55.97 56.81 -12.44
C HIS A 720 57.34 56.81 -13.14
N LYS A 721 57.58 55.89 -14.10
CA LYS A 721 58.92 55.68 -14.69
C LYS A 721 59.09 56.21 -16.12
N SER A 722 58.17 55.88 -17.03
CA SER A 722 58.35 56.10 -18.48
C SER A 722 57.60 57.31 -19.06
N GLY A 723 56.90 58.08 -18.23
CA GLY A 723 56.10 59.25 -18.64
C GLY A 723 54.78 58.93 -19.34
N MET A 724 54.05 59.97 -19.74
CA MET A 724 52.78 59.89 -20.49
C MET A 724 52.95 60.43 -21.92
N LYS A 725 52.24 59.86 -22.88
CA LYS A 725 52.20 60.32 -24.28
C LYS A 725 50.76 60.38 -24.77
N LEU A 726 50.39 61.48 -25.43
CA LEU A 726 49.07 61.71 -26.02
C LEU A 726 49.25 61.99 -27.51
N PHE A 727 48.61 61.18 -28.36
CA PHE A 727 48.73 61.27 -29.82
C PHE A 727 47.34 61.27 -30.46
N ALA A 728 47.13 62.15 -31.44
CA ALA A 728 46.01 62.10 -32.38
C ALA A 728 46.57 61.92 -33.79
N ASN A 729 46.15 60.87 -34.51
CA ASN A 729 46.58 60.65 -35.90
C ASN A 729 45.90 61.61 -36.87
N GLN A 730 44.62 61.92 -36.62
CA GLN A 730 43.82 62.92 -37.32
C GLN A 730 42.94 63.64 -36.30
N GLY A 731 42.66 64.93 -36.54
CA GLY A 731 41.93 65.79 -35.61
C GLY A 731 42.80 66.39 -34.50
N ASP A 732 42.20 67.27 -33.70
CA ASP A 732 42.90 68.08 -32.71
C ASP A 732 42.96 67.40 -31.34
N ILE A 733 44.05 67.63 -30.61
CA ILE A 733 44.07 67.41 -29.15
C ILE A 733 43.64 68.73 -28.49
N ALA A 734 42.44 68.75 -27.92
CA ALA A 734 41.92 69.89 -27.17
C ALA A 734 42.07 69.66 -25.65
N VAL A 735 42.77 70.57 -24.96
CA VAL A 735 42.90 70.59 -23.50
C VAL A 735 42.37 71.93 -23.00
N GLN A 736 41.38 71.90 -22.12
CA GLN A 736 40.68 73.11 -21.67
C GLN A 736 40.29 73.04 -20.19
N ALA A 737 40.33 74.20 -19.52
CA ALA A 737 39.70 74.44 -18.23
C ALA A 737 38.68 75.57 -18.42
N GLN A 738 37.38 75.29 -18.23
CA GLN A 738 36.32 76.24 -18.59
C GLN A 738 36.05 77.30 -17.52
N ASN A 739 36.14 76.91 -16.24
CA ASN A 739 35.82 77.77 -15.08
C ASN A 739 37.01 77.97 -14.13
N ALA A 740 38.21 77.53 -14.53
CA ALA A 740 39.41 77.56 -13.68
C ALA A 740 40.68 77.67 -14.54
N ASN A 741 41.84 77.64 -13.89
CA ASN A 741 43.14 77.78 -14.56
C ASN A 741 43.59 76.47 -15.20
N LEU A 742 44.14 76.55 -16.41
CA LEU A 742 44.98 75.49 -16.96
C LEU A 742 46.43 75.70 -16.49
N ASN A 743 46.94 74.83 -15.62
CA ASN A 743 48.30 74.88 -15.12
C ASN A 743 49.21 73.87 -15.85
N MET A 744 50.32 74.35 -16.44
CA MET A 744 51.35 73.50 -17.03
C MET A 744 52.72 73.84 -16.42
N ALA A 745 53.40 72.85 -15.85
CA ALA A 745 54.69 73.03 -15.21
C ALA A 745 55.62 71.85 -15.53
N ALA A 746 56.91 72.13 -15.74
CA ALA A 746 57.96 71.12 -15.89
C ALA A 746 59.19 71.56 -15.06
N LYS A 747 59.89 70.58 -14.45
CA LYS A 747 61.14 70.85 -13.72
C LYS A 747 62.32 71.20 -14.66
N GLN A 748 62.25 70.71 -15.89
CA GLN A 748 63.18 71.02 -16.98
C GLN A 748 62.49 72.00 -17.93
N ASP A 749 62.33 71.62 -19.19
CA ASP A 749 61.83 72.52 -20.23
C ASP A 749 60.36 72.26 -20.55
N ILE A 750 59.60 73.33 -20.80
CA ILE A 750 58.34 73.26 -21.54
C ILE A 750 58.66 73.65 -22.99
N LYS A 751 58.46 72.72 -23.92
CA LYS A 751 58.68 72.95 -25.36
C LYS A 751 57.34 73.01 -26.09
N VAL A 752 57.12 74.10 -26.82
CA VAL A 752 55.93 74.30 -27.67
C VAL A 752 56.42 74.56 -29.09
N ASP A 753 56.24 73.58 -29.97
CA ASP A 753 56.65 73.67 -31.38
C ASP A 753 55.43 73.60 -32.30
N SER A 754 55.47 74.40 -33.38
CA SER A 754 54.65 74.16 -34.56
C SER A 754 55.59 73.88 -35.73
N VAL A 755 55.46 72.70 -36.36
CA VAL A 755 56.40 72.26 -37.41
C VAL A 755 56.11 72.95 -38.74
N ASP A 756 54.86 72.87 -39.21
CA ASP A 756 54.42 73.48 -40.47
C ASP A 756 53.52 74.71 -40.28
N GLY A 757 53.08 74.95 -39.03
CA GLY A 757 52.05 75.93 -38.71
C GLY A 757 52.56 77.15 -37.93
N LYS A 758 51.67 77.70 -37.09
CA LYS A 758 51.95 78.84 -36.21
C LYS A 758 51.68 78.49 -34.75
N VAL A 759 52.45 79.06 -33.84
CA VAL A 759 52.12 79.11 -32.41
C VAL A 759 51.37 80.42 -32.14
N THR A 760 50.16 80.35 -31.60
CA THR A 760 49.34 81.52 -31.25
C THR A 760 49.06 81.50 -29.75
N ILE A 761 49.41 82.58 -29.05
CA ILE A 761 49.12 82.78 -27.63
C ILE A 761 48.31 84.06 -27.51
N THR A 762 47.08 83.94 -27.03
CA THR A 762 46.12 85.04 -26.92
C THR A 762 45.63 85.18 -25.48
N ALA A 763 45.50 86.42 -25.02
CA ALA A 763 44.89 86.77 -23.74
C ALA A 763 44.04 88.02 -23.92
N SER A 764 42.88 88.08 -23.25
CA SER A 764 41.96 89.22 -23.33
C SER A 764 42.35 90.39 -22.43
N ASP A 765 42.94 90.12 -21.26
CA ASP A 765 43.41 91.12 -20.30
C ASP A 765 44.89 91.46 -20.51
N LYS A 766 45.77 90.48 -20.27
CA LYS A 766 47.22 90.66 -20.34
C LYS A 766 47.96 89.36 -20.67
N LEU A 767 49.07 89.48 -21.40
CA LEU A 767 50.08 88.43 -21.58
C LEU A 767 51.38 88.87 -20.89
N THR A 768 51.97 88.02 -20.07
CA THR A 768 53.24 88.31 -19.37
C THR A 768 54.20 87.13 -19.52
N LEU A 769 55.38 87.40 -20.08
CA LEU A 769 56.48 86.45 -20.21
C LEU A 769 57.58 86.86 -19.23
N ILE A 770 58.01 85.98 -18.33
CA ILE A 770 58.99 86.28 -17.28
C ILE A 770 60.16 85.29 -17.37
N CYS A 771 61.39 85.80 -17.35
CA CYS A 771 62.61 84.98 -17.31
C CYS A 771 63.67 85.67 -16.44
N GLY A 772 64.11 85.01 -15.37
CA GLY A 772 65.23 85.49 -14.52
C GLY A 772 65.06 86.91 -13.96
N GLY A 773 63.82 87.37 -13.75
CA GLY A 773 63.50 88.73 -13.30
C GLY A 773 63.31 89.78 -14.41
N SER A 774 63.63 89.45 -15.66
CA SER A 774 63.25 90.25 -16.84
C SER A 774 61.86 89.82 -17.34
N TYR A 775 61.11 90.73 -17.96
CA TYR A 775 59.78 90.41 -18.49
C TYR A 775 59.39 91.19 -19.75
N ILE A 776 58.44 90.62 -20.48
CA ILE A 776 57.65 91.27 -21.53
C ILE A 776 56.19 91.21 -21.10
N LYS A 777 55.55 92.37 -20.96
CA LYS A 777 54.13 92.47 -20.63
C LYS A 777 53.39 93.17 -21.77
N ILE A 778 52.29 92.57 -22.19
CA ILE A 778 51.45 93.04 -23.31
C ILE A 778 50.01 93.17 -22.80
N SER A 779 49.42 94.35 -22.92
CA SER A 779 48.00 94.60 -22.59
C SER A 779 47.40 95.69 -23.48
N SER A 780 46.11 96.02 -23.27
CA SER A 780 45.43 97.13 -23.96
C SER A 780 46.08 98.51 -23.71
N ALA A 781 46.89 98.65 -22.65
CA ALA A 781 47.61 99.87 -22.33
C ALA A 781 48.95 100.02 -23.08
N GLY A 782 49.48 98.94 -23.68
CA GLY A 782 50.75 98.94 -24.44
C GLY A 782 51.65 97.72 -24.18
N ILE A 783 52.89 97.80 -24.69
CA ILE A 783 53.96 96.80 -24.48
C ILE A 783 54.99 97.38 -23.51
N GLU A 784 55.29 96.64 -22.43
CA GLU A 784 56.27 97.00 -21.39
C GLU A 784 57.41 95.96 -21.37
N LEU A 785 58.65 96.44 -21.51
CA LEU A 785 59.88 95.64 -21.41
C LEU A 785 60.62 96.03 -20.13
N GLY A 786 60.70 95.12 -19.15
CA GLY A 786 61.37 95.36 -17.86
C GLY A 786 62.57 94.45 -17.66
N THR A 787 63.70 95.00 -17.21
CA THR A 787 64.92 94.26 -16.85
C THR A 787 65.74 95.05 -15.82
N GLN A 788 66.65 94.37 -15.10
CA GLN A 788 67.54 94.99 -14.10
C GLN A 788 68.78 95.67 -14.73
N ASP A 789 69.07 95.40 -16.00
CA ASP A 789 70.25 95.90 -16.72
C ASP A 789 69.83 96.44 -18.11
N ASN A 790 70.65 96.27 -19.14
CA ASN A 790 70.42 96.83 -20.46
C ASN A 790 69.44 96.00 -21.32
N VAL A 791 68.55 96.68 -22.05
CA VAL A 791 67.77 96.08 -23.15
C VAL A 791 68.59 96.19 -24.45
N TYR A 792 69.04 95.06 -24.98
CA TYR A 792 69.75 95.02 -26.28
C TYR A 792 68.80 94.68 -27.43
N LEU A 793 68.53 95.66 -28.30
CA LEU A 793 67.78 95.48 -29.54
C LEU A 793 68.74 95.39 -30.72
N LYS A 794 69.17 94.17 -31.07
CA LYS A 794 70.06 93.92 -32.21
C LYS A 794 69.23 93.75 -33.49
N CYS A 795 69.12 94.78 -34.31
CA CYS A 795 68.38 94.77 -35.58
C CYS A 795 69.09 95.56 -36.69
N ASN A 796 68.83 95.22 -37.96
CA ASN A 796 69.36 95.94 -39.12
C ASN A 796 68.65 97.30 -39.34
N VAL A 797 67.33 97.34 -39.09
CA VAL A 797 66.49 98.54 -39.17
C VAL A 797 65.41 98.46 -38.09
N MET A 798 65.23 99.53 -37.31
CA MET A 798 64.09 99.73 -36.42
C MET A 798 63.23 100.86 -37.00
N GLN A 799 61.97 100.57 -37.34
CA GLN A 799 61.00 101.56 -37.81
C GLN A 799 59.86 101.71 -36.80
N LYS A 800 59.63 102.94 -36.33
CA LYS A 800 58.47 103.27 -35.49
C LYS A 800 57.31 103.69 -36.40
N MET A 801 56.34 102.80 -36.57
CA MET A 801 55.11 103.05 -37.34
C MET A 801 53.94 103.51 -36.44
N GLY A 802 52.86 104.02 -37.04
CA GLY A 802 51.62 104.33 -36.32
C GLY A 802 50.92 103.08 -35.75
N PRO A 803 49.90 103.24 -34.90
CA PRO A 803 49.21 102.12 -34.26
C PRO A 803 48.51 101.21 -35.30
N ALA A 804 48.55 99.90 -35.06
CA ALA A 804 47.80 98.89 -35.81
C ALA A 804 47.19 97.89 -34.80
N SER A 805 45.99 97.39 -35.08
CA SER A 805 45.30 96.41 -34.25
C SER A 805 44.90 95.18 -35.06
N ILE A 806 44.91 94.01 -34.41
CA ILE A 806 44.36 92.75 -34.92
C ILE A 806 43.13 92.42 -34.05
N GLU A 807 42.02 92.06 -34.68
CA GLU A 807 40.83 91.58 -33.94
C GLU A 807 41.15 90.21 -33.30
N ASN A 808 41.01 90.14 -31.97
CA ASN A 808 41.14 88.90 -31.23
C ASN A 808 39.84 88.10 -31.37
N ASN A 809 39.87 87.02 -32.16
CA ASN A 809 38.89 85.94 -32.02
C ASN A 809 39.35 85.05 -30.85
N THR A 810 39.03 85.47 -29.62
CA THR A 810 39.06 84.55 -28.47
C THR A 810 37.82 83.66 -28.53
N ASP A 811 37.98 82.36 -28.35
CA ASP A 811 36.84 81.44 -28.27
C ASP A 811 35.88 81.89 -27.16
N ASN A 812 34.64 82.19 -27.53
CA ASN A 812 33.60 82.61 -26.60
C ASN A 812 33.05 81.38 -25.88
N PHE A 813 33.49 81.17 -24.64
CA PHE A 813 32.87 80.19 -23.75
C PHE A 813 31.49 80.70 -23.33
N LEU A 814 30.43 80.02 -23.78
CA LEU A 814 29.06 80.28 -23.32
C LEU A 814 28.97 79.97 -21.82
N LYS A 815 28.39 80.89 -21.03
CA LYS A 815 28.04 80.64 -19.62
C LYS A 815 27.16 79.39 -19.54
N SER A 816 27.59 78.40 -18.77
CA SER A 816 26.90 77.11 -18.65
C SER A 816 25.70 77.19 -17.70
N ASP A 817 24.49 76.94 -18.20
CA ASP A 817 23.28 76.64 -17.41
C ASP A 817 23.31 75.21 -16.78
N VAL A 818 24.46 74.52 -16.86
CA VAL A 818 24.62 73.10 -16.50
C VAL A 818 24.57 72.85 -15.00
N GLU A 819 25.02 73.81 -14.18
CA GLU A 819 24.98 73.69 -12.71
C GLU A 819 23.54 73.62 -12.18
N ILE A 820 22.60 74.35 -12.80
CA ILE A 820 21.18 74.37 -12.40
C ILE A 820 20.47 73.07 -12.85
N ALA A 821 20.85 72.50 -13.99
CA ALA A 821 20.27 71.25 -14.50
C ALA A 821 20.71 70.02 -13.69
N LEU A 822 21.99 69.96 -13.29
CA LEU A 822 22.53 68.85 -12.49
C LEU A 822 21.96 68.87 -11.06
N ILE A 823 21.88 70.06 -10.43
CA ILE A 823 21.29 70.23 -9.10
C ILE A 823 19.79 69.90 -9.10
N ARG A 824 19.05 70.20 -10.18
CA ARG A 824 17.63 69.81 -10.32
C ARG A 824 17.41 68.31 -10.48
N LEU A 825 18.35 67.59 -11.10
CA LEU A 825 18.25 66.14 -11.29
C LEU A 825 18.63 65.36 -10.02
N ILE A 826 19.59 65.87 -9.25
CA ILE A 826 20.01 65.28 -7.96
C ILE A 826 18.98 65.59 -6.86
N ASN A 827 18.33 66.75 -6.88
CA ASN A 827 17.31 67.14 -5.89
C ASN A 827 15.87 66.73 -6.25
N SER A 828 15.63 66.08 -7.39
CA SER A 828 14.32 65.46 -7.65
C SER A 828 14.25 64.13 -6.91
N GLU A 829 13.43 64.04 -5.85
CA GLU A 829 13.20 62.89 -4.95
C GLU A 829 12.60 61.63 -5.63
N HIS A 830 12.96 61.32 -6.87
CA HIS A 830 12.43 60.17 -7.61
C HIS A 830 13.55 59.38 -8.31
N ILE A 831 14.50 58.83 -7.56
CA ILE A 831 15.19 57.61 -7.98
C ILE A 831 15.29 56.66 -6.80
N ASP A 832 14.29 55.79 -6.69
CA ASP A 832 14.31 54.60 -5.83
C ASP A 832 15.18 53.52 -6.52
N PHE A 833 16.29 53.14 -5.89
CA PHE A 833 17.17 52.06 -6.34
C PHE A 833 16.90 50.73 -5.59
N SER A 834 15.75 50.59 -4.93
CA SER A 834 15.30 49.29 -4.41
C SER A 834 14.49 48.53 -5.46
N GLY A 835 15.18 47.62 -6.16
CA GLY A 835 14.60 46.58 -7.00
C GLY A 835 15.36 45.28 -6.78
#